data_AF-A0AAJ2ADS4-F1
#
_entry.id   AF-A0AAJ2ADS4-F1
#
_cell.length_a   1.000
_cell.length_b   1.000
_cell.length_c   1.000
_cell.angle_alpha   90.00
_cell.angle_beta   90.00
_cell.angle_gamma   90.00
#
_symmetry.space_group_name_H-M   'P 1'
#
loop_
_entity.id
_entity.type
_entity.pdbx_description
1 polymer ?
#
loop_
_entity_poly.entity_id
_entity_poly.type
_entity_poly.pdbx_seq_one_letter_code
_entity_poly.pdbx_strand_id
1 'polypeptide(L)'
;MTKGTRLLRMIRRCREVVAVLRITLVLAGALFAPFSAHAAHVADCHTGLLVTVVAHLDDDLLFVNPGISDKLEAGWCVTTVHLIGGANGAKFDYVKLREKGTRLAYARMAGVANDWIESTIVVAGKPVHQMVLKQQPKVKLLELRMPGGAVRGGKVPLGLMWDEGETISTYPLNDDGAHSTEYSRAQTVATLRQILEPATAIYTLNPDTVPFVEHPDHIYAARITRVVAQSLDHDVPISYHVTYPTGGLPKNLSAADTQMKRDDVASYFAIDGDDNGEHVFGEYQWDGNWVARRYWTESSSSAAGLEFRPRSSNLVNEFSSQCLTSPGRGGAPTLDTCSGRPTQNWHWQPVAAVPGSKNNSQLVDEYTRHCVTERGGMLSEEPCQKDDAAQKWTPWDFGLVYTPQGHCLAAHNGTLSAGRCFALTAESRWAPTPHSQWTDLREQGALYGHVRGTVDGRRPLSAVFVQRREDGPGFNVWVSAMSRLPTAKPWYLNAVPFDPHANMPTCSGNTLCFDSVRFLLGDFEGTGRDDLMVIAPRNGGTAFWLMRSTGVHFAAPQLWLQTSSAFTPGEAQQYVAGDFDGSGRVDVLIAQKRPDRTLDLWVAASHGLNGVAPRLWLAASGLQDNSRLMPVCIGHSKQEGLLAVQSVDSALTLSQVSSNGRRFEKHMRIRVYPEFAPSLAKVVVEDRAPAADVLILQPSGGDASTSVWRVDVGLLDKPANIGSISEAPYADVVPALVNHKGRATLVLFTRANAKLGPYYFTGGAPGLISYDLDSGHLGLARIWAGLPGLFSESLWLAELTQ
;
A
#
# COMPACT_ATOMS: atom_id res chain seq x y z
N MET A 1 49.74 55.72 -25.52
CA MET A 1 50.22 56.32 -26.78
C MET A 1 49.12 56.18 -27.83
N THR A 2 48.90 57.26 -28.63
CA THR A 2 48.05 57.38 -29.87
C THR A 2 46.57 56.96 -29.74
N LYS A 3 45.54 57.82 -29.66
CA LYS A 3 45.11 59.04 -30.41
C LYS A 3 45.11 58.88 -31.95
N GLY A 4 43.91 58.92 -32.54
CA GLY A 4 43.65 59.61 -33.81
C GLY A 4 42.79 58.84 -34.84
N THR A 5 41.45 58.83 -34.77
CA THR A 5 40.45 59.68 -35.50
C THR A 5 40.32 59.56 -37.03
N ARG A 6 39.05 59.32 -37.46
CA ARG A 6 38.28 59.95 -38.59
C ARG A 6 38.57 59.42 -40.01
N LEU A 7 37.63 59.21 -40.95
CA LEU A 7 36.23 59.65 -41.16
C LEU A 7 35.61 58.95 -42.42
N LEU A 8 34.29 58.73 -42.46
CA LEU A 8 33.28 58.86 -43.58
C LEU A 8 32.19 57.75 -43.48
N ARG A 9 30.97 58.02 -42.94
CA ARG A 9 29.73 58.50 -43.62
C ARG A 9 29.30 57.59 -44.80
N MET A 10 28.08 57.05 -44.93
CA MET A 10 26.74 57.41 -44.41
C MET A 10 25.70 56.36 -44.89
N ILE A 11 24.63 56.05 -44.12
CA ILE A 11 23.20 55.92 -44.57
C ILE A 11 22.25 55.49 -43.41
N ARG A 12 21.31 56.40 -43.07
CA ARG A 12 19.91 56.27 -42.54
C ARG A 12 19.64 55.58 -41.17
N ARG A 13 18.72 56.02 -40.27
CA ARG A 13 17.78 57.17 -40.14
C ARG A 13 17.10 57.11 -38.73
N CYS A 14 16.99 58.26 -38.04
CA CYS A 14 16.05 58.78 -37.00
C CYS A 14 15.63 57.93 -35.76
N ARG A 15 15.99 58.26 -34.50
CA ARG A 15 15.65 59.38 -33.54
C ARG A 15 14.37 59.12 -32.69
N GLU A 16 14.47 58.84 -31.38
CA GLU A 16 14.45 59.80 -30.24
C GLU A 16 13.18 60.66 -30.12
N VAL A 17 12.29 60.33 -29.16
CA VAL A 17 11.25 61.23 -28.62
C VAL A 17 10.97 60.86 -27.14
N VAL A 18 11.23 61.83 -26.25
CA VAL A 18 10.61 62.08 -24.93
C VAL A 18 11.06 61.22 -23.73
N ALA A 19 12.14 61.68 -23.09
CA ALA A 19 12.28 61.68 -21.64
C ALA A 19 12.21 63.14 -21.17
N VAL A 20 11.74 63.38 -19.95
CA VAL A 20 11.52 64.69 -19.29
C VAL A 20 10.09 65.25 -19.46
N LEU A 21 9.10 64.52 -18.95
CA LEU A 21 7.85 65.13 -18.44
C LEU A 21 7.06 64.18 -17.48
N ARG A 22 7.71 63.51 -16.51
CA ARG A 22 7.00 62.67 -15.50
C ARG A 22 7.71 62.59 -14.14
N ILE A 23 8.30 63.69 -13.65
CA ILE A 23 8.82 63.77 -12.28
C ILE A 23 8.22 65.00 -11.59
N THR A 24 6.89 65.04 -11.53
CA THR A 24 6.13 65.99 -10.66
C THR A 24 4.68 65.56 -10.47
N LEU A 25 4.39 64.25 -10.50
CA LEU A 25 3.06 63.70 -10.22
C LEU A 25 3.12 62.40 -9.41
N VAL A 26 4.06 62.31 -8.45
CA VAL A 26 4.23 61.12 -7.58
C VAL A 26 4.05 61.45 -6.09
N LEU A 27 3.80 62.72 -5.72
CA LEU A 27 3.68 63.12 -4.30
C LEU A 27 2.29 63.62 -3.85
N ALA A 28 1.24 63.50 -4.67
CA ALA A 28 -0.11 63.94 -4.31
C ALA A 28 -1.20 62.84 -4.41
N GLY A 29 -0.81 61.56 -4.56
CA GLY A 29 -1.74 60.41 -4.62
C GLY A 29 -1.71 59.49 -3.41
N ALA A 30 -1.01 59.86 -2.33
CA ALA A 30 -0.78 59.01 -1.16
C ALA A 30 -1.78 59.20 0.00
N LEU A 31 -2.93 59.82 -0.26
CA LEU A 31 -4.04 59.92 0.70
C LEU A 31 -5.30 59.51 -0.07
N PHE A 32 -6.05 58.53 0.45
CA PHE A 32 -7.15 57.79 -0.20
C PHE A 32 -6.76 56.56 -1.04
N ALA A 33 -5.96 55.65 -0.46
CA ALA A 33 -6.18 54.24 -0.77
C ALA A 33 -7.51 53.83 -0.11
N PRO A 34 -8.49 53.27 -0.83
CA PRO A 34 -9.64 52.66 -0.17
C PRO A 34 -9.08 51.49 0.64
N PHE A 35 -9.39 51.47 1.94
CA PHE A 35 -9.33 50.23 2.70
C PHE A 35 -10.31 49.26 2.03
N SER A 36 -9.82 48.48 1.05
CA SER A 36 -10.50 47.26 0.66
C SER A 36 -10.41 46.34 1.86
N ALA A 37 -11.41 46.42 2.73
CA ALA A 37 -11.74 45.35 3.64
C ALA A 37 -11.73 44.09 2.78
N HIS A 38 -10.76 43.19 3.03
CA HIS A 38 -10.80 41.85 2.49
C HIS A 38 -12.01 41.20 3.14
N ALA A 39 -13.18 41.37 2.53
CA ALA A 39 -14.32 40.54 2.84
C ALA A 39 -13.82 39.11 2.64
N ALA A 40 -13.79 38.32 3.71
CA ALA A 40 -13.53 36.90 3.61
C ALA A 40 -14.53 36.37 2.58
N HIS A 41 -14.05 36.03 1.38
CA HIS A 41 -14.89 35.46 0.35
C HIS A 41 -15.50 34.19 0.94
N VAL A 42 -16.83 34.18 1.10
CA VAL A 42 -17.56 32.99 1.52
C VAL A 42 -17.23 31.90 0.52
N ALA A 43 -16.75 30.75 1.00
CA ALA A 43 -16.36 29.64 0.15
C ALA A 43 -17.55 29.19 -0.72
N ASP A 44 -17.35 29.16 -2.03
CA ASP A 44 -18.35 28.68 -2.98
C ASP A 44 -18.31 27.14 -3.05
N CYS A 45 -19.38 26.50 -2.58
CA CYS A 45 -19.52 25.05 -2.47
C CYS A 45 -20.51 24.45 -3.48
N HIS A 46 -20.82 25.13 -4.59
CA HIS A 46 -21.82 24.65 -5.56
C HIS A 46 -21.50 23.27 -6.18
N THR A 47 -20.22 22.90 -6.28
CA THR A 47 -19.81 21.56 -6.76
C THR A 47 -20.19 20.44 -5.79
N GLY A 48 -20.25 20.75 -4.50
CA GLY A 48 -20.54 19.79 -3.43
C GLY A 48 -19.80 20.12 -2.14
N LEU A 49 -20.30 19.56 -1.04
CA LEU A 49 -19.72 19.61 0.29
C LEU A 49 -19.49 18.18 0.78
N LEU A 50 -18.22 17.79 0.91
CA LEU A 50 -17.83 16.59 1.64
C LEU A 50 -17.74 16.93 3.13
N VAL A 51 -18.43 16.15 3.95
CA VAL A 51 -18.18 16.11 5.40
C VAL A 51 -17.58 14.78 5.78
N THR A 52 -16.37 14.80 6.33
CA THR A 52 -15.68 13.61 6.85
C THR A 52 -15.76 13.61 8.37
N VAL A 53 -16.27 12.55 9.00
CA VAL A 53 -16.28 12.41 10.46
C VAL A 53 -15.46 11.19 10.85
N VAL A 54 -14.42 11.39 11.65
CA VAL A 54 -13.54 10.33 12.14
C VAL A 54 -13.27 10.52 13.63
N ALA A 55 -12.61 9.55 14.27
CA ALA A 55 -12.32 9.66 15.69
C ALA A 55 -11.14 10.62 15.93
N HIS A 56 -9.98 10.31 15.37
CA HIS A 56 -8.70 10.94 15.64
C HIS A 56 -8.17 11.73 14.44
N LEU A 57 -7.20 12.62 14.71
CA LEU A 57 -6.65 13.60 13.76
C LEU A 57 -5.75 13.04 12.66
N ASP A 58 -5.45 11.74 12.71
CA ASP A 58 -4.68 10.98 11.72
C ASP A 58 -5.56 10.01 10.91
N ASP A 59 -6.78 9.71 11.37
CA ASP A 59 -7.64 8.67 10.79
C ASP A 59 -8.05 9.00 9.35
N ASP A 60 -8.38 10.25 9.08
CA ASP A 60 -8.76 10.73 7.76
C ASP A 60 -7.56 10.72 6.80
N LEU A 61 -6.36 11.06 7.28
CA LEU A 61 -5.13 10.98 6.50
C LEU A 61 -4.74 9.53 6.18
N LEU A 62 -4.85 8.62 7.16
CA LEU A 62 -4.42 7.22 7.04
C LEU A 62 -5.45 6.34 6.30
N PHE A 63 -6.75 6.53 6.51
CA PHE A 63 -7.78 5.60 6.03
C PHE A 63 -8.74 6.18 4.99
N VAL A 64 -8.90 7.51 4.95
CA VAL A 64 -9.86 8.18 4.05
C VAL A 64 -9.17 8.78 2.83
N ASN A 65 -8.00 9.40 2.99
CA ASN A 65 -7.18 9.91 1.90
C ASN A 65 -6.71 8.75 0.98
N PRO A 66 -6.61 8.92 -0.37
CA PRO A 66 -6.74 10.13 -1.18
C PRO A 66 -8.17 10.66 -1.41
N GLY A 67 -9.21 10.06 -0.83
CA GLY A 67 -10.60 10.48 -1.10
C GLY A 67 -10.92 11.92 -0.79
N ILE A 68 -10.20 12.51 0.16
CA ILE A 68 -10.30 13.93 0.49
C ILE A 68 -9.58 14.76 -0.57
N SER A 69 -8.33 14.43 -0.91
CA SER A 69 -7.58 15.07 -1.98
C SER A 69 -8.34 15.06 -3.31
N ASP A 70 -8.96 13.93 -3.68
CA ASP A 70 -9.78 13.80 -4.90
C ASP A 70 -10.90 14.85 -4.94
N LYS A 71 -11.56 15.11 -3.81
CA LYS A 71 -12.63 16.10 -3.69
C LYS A 71 -12.10 17.53 -3.72
N LEU A 72 -10.97 17.79 -3.09
CA LEU A 72 -10.30 19.09 -3.14
C LEU A 72 -9.91 19.47 -4.57
N GLU A 73 -9.30 18.53 -5.30
CA GLU A 73 -8.94 18.71 -6.71
C GLU A 73 -10.16 18.91 -7.60
N ALA A 74 -11.26 18.22 -7.31
CA ALA A 74 -12.55 18.43 -7.98
C ALA A 74 -13.25 19.75 -7.59
N GLY A 75 -12.65 20.56 -6.71
CA GLY A 75 -13.16 21.89 -6.32
C GLY A 75 -14.29 21.87 -5.29
N TRP A 76 -14.52 20.74 -4.61
CA TRP A 76 -15.52 20.63 -3.53
C TRP A 76 -15.10 21.41 -2.30
N CYS A 77 -16.07 21.77 -1.47
CA CYS A 77 -15.80 22.13 -0.08
C CYS A 77 -15.56 20.86 0.73
N VAL A 78 -14.60 20.92 1.65
CA VAL A 78 -14.25 19.81 2.54
C VAL A 78 -14.30 20.30 3.98
N THR A 79 -15.14 19.65 4.77
CA THR A 79 -15.17 19.80 6.23
C THR A 79 -14.78 18.47 6.86
N THR A 80 -13.69 18.44 7.61
CA THR A 80 -13.28 17.26 8.38
C THR A 80 -13.56 17.50 9.87
N VAL A 81 -14.17 16.53 10.52
CA VAL A 81 -14.59 16.58 11.91
C VAL A 81 -13.87 15.49 12.68
N HIS A 82 -13.08 15.88 13.68
CA HIS A 82 -12.49 14.95 14.64
C HIS A 82 -13.26 15.02 15.96
N LEU A 83 -13.76 13.86 16.40
CA LEU A 83 -14.46 13.78 17.68
C LEU A 83 -13.48 13.89 18.84
N ILE A 84 -12.33 13.22 18.71
CA ILE A 84 -11.29 13.09 19.75
C ILE A 84 -10.14 14.04 19.45
N GLY A 85 -9.75 14.85 20.44
CA GLY A 85 -8.62 15.79 20.30
C GLY A 85 -7.26 15.19 20.63
N GLY A 86 -7.21 14.13 21.43
CA GLY A 86 -5.96 13.59 22.00
C GLY A 86 -5.86 12.08 21.91
N ALA A 87 -5.27 11.47 22.93
CA ALA A 87 -5.25 10.03 23.16
C ALA A 87 -5.74 9.75 24.59
N ASN A 88 -5.88 8.48 24.95
CA ASN A 88 -6.24 8.09 26.31
C ASN A 88 -5.26 8.67 27.35
N GLY A 89 -5.78 9.50 28.27
CA GLY A 89 -5.00 10.15 29.32
C GLY A 89 -4.07 11.28 28.85
N ALA A 90 -4.21 11.74 27.61
CA ALA A 90 -3.37 12.82 27.07
C ALA A 90 -3.62 14.17 27.76
N LYS A 91 -2.61 15.05 27.72
CA LYS A 91 -2.69 16.44 28.17
C LYS A 91 -3.13 17.36 27.01
N PHE A 92 -3.65 18.54 27.34
CA PHE A 92 -4.11 19.49 26.33
C PHE A 92 -3.01 19.97 25.37
N ASP A 93 -1.74 20.04 25.80
CA ASP A 93 -0.64 20.39 24.88
C ASP A 93 -0.46 19.34 23.77
N TYR A 94 -0.77 18.08 24.03
CA TYR A 94 -0.75 17.03 23.01
C TYR A 94 -1.88 17.22 21.98
N VAL A 95 -3.07 17.66 22.42
CA VAL A 95 -4.18 18.01 21.51
C VAL A 95 -3.74 19.09 20.52
N LYS A 96 -3.14 20.18 21.02
CA LYS A 96 -2.63 21.27 20.18
C LYS A 96 -1.50 20.80 19.24
N LEU A 97 -0.67 19.85 19.67
CA LEU A 97 0.39 19.26 18.84
C LEU A 97 -0.21 18.52 17.63
N ARG A 98 -1.22 17.68 17.85
CA ARG A 98 -1.91 16.94 16.78
C ARG A 98 -2.65 17.88 15.81
N GLU A 99 -3.30 18.92 16.33
CA GLU A 99 -3.95 19.95 15.49
C GLU A 99 -2.94 20.73 14.64
N LYS A 100 -1.74 20.98 15.15
CA LYS A 100 -0.65 21.57 14.37
C LYS A 100 -0.21 20.63 13.23
N GLY A 101 -0.07 19.33 13.50
CA GLY A 101 0.24 18.32 12.48
C GLY A 101 -0.84 18.25 11.39
N THR A 102 -2.11 18.23 11.78
CA THR A 102 -3.26 18.18 10.87
C THR A 102 -3.30 19.39 9.95
N ARG A 103 -3.14 20.59 10.51
CA ARG A 103 -3.08 21.83 9.73
C ARG A 103 -1.94 21.83 8.71
N LEU A 104 -0.80 21.24 9.07
CA LEU A 104 0.35 21.11 8.18
C LEU A 104 0.04 20.17 7.00
N ALA A 105 -0.51 18.98 7.29
CA ALA A 105 -0.90 18.01 6.27
C ALA A 105 -1.97 18.57 5.32
N TYR A 106 -3.03 19.20 5.85
CA TYR A 106 -4.09 19.77 5.01
C TYR A 106 -3.62 20.95 4.15
N ALA A 107 -2.70 21.78 4.66
CA ALA A 107 -2.11 22.85 3.85
C ALA A 107 -1.30 22.29 2.68
N ARG A 108 -0.58 21.18 2.91
CA ARG A 108 0.14 20.45 1.86
C ARG A 108 -0.83 19.83 0.84
N MET A 109 -1.86 19.11 1.28
CA MET A 109 -2.90 18.54 0.41
C MET A 109 -3.56 19.61 -0.47
N ALA A 110 -3.76 20.81 0.09
CA ALA A 110 -4.32 21.97 -0.60
C ALA A 110 -3.32 22.70 -1.52
N GLY A 111 -2.02 22.40 -1.43
CA GLY A 111 -0.98 23.08 -2.21
C GLY A 111 -0.77 24.55 -1.85
N VAL A 112 -1.12 24.98 -0.64
CA VAL A 112 -1.05 26.38 -0.19
C VAL A 112 -0.26 26.53 1.11
N ALA A 113 -0.01 27.77 1.54
CA ALA A 113 0.69 28.01 2.80
C ALA A 113 -0.11 27.52 4.01
N ASN A 114 0.60 26.98 5.02
CA ASN A 114 0.03 26.59 6.31
C ASN A 114 -0.33 27.84 7.15
N ASP A 115 -1.43 28.50 6.79
CA ASP A 115 -1.92 29.70 7.46
C ASP A 115 -3.44 29.62 7.63
N TRP A 116 -3.89 29.58 8.89
CA TRP A 116 -5.25 29.24 9.28
C TRP A 116 -5.91 30.36 10.09
N ILE A 117 -7.23 30.45 9.98
CA ILE A 117 -8.09 31.23 10.88
C ILE A 117 -8.66 30.26 11.89
N GLU A 118 -8.32 30.45 13.16
CA GLU A 118 -8.80 29.63 14.27
C GLU A 118 -9.86 30.39 15.07
N SER A 119 -10.94 29.71 15.45
CA SER A 119 -12.05 30.30 16.18
C SER A 119 -12.90 29.22 16.85
N THR A 120 -13.56 29.54 17.96
CA THR A 120 -14.59 28.67 18.55
C THR A 120 -15.97 29.11 18.08
N ILE A 121 -16.69 28.22 17.41
CA ILE A 121 -18.05 28.46 16.91
C ILE A 121 -19.08 27.72 17.78
N VAL A 122 -20.35 28.12 17.71
CA VAL A 122 -21.45 27.44 18.39
C VAL A 122 -22.28 26.64 17.38
N VAL A 123 -22.40 25.34 17.61
CA VAL A 123 -23.18 24.40 16.80
C VAL A 123 -24.14 23.65 17.72
N ALA A 124 -25.44 23.71 17.44
CA ALA A 124 -26.50 23.15 18.27
C ALA A 124 -26.39 23.52 19.77
N GLY A 125 -25.92 24.74 20.06
CA GLY A 125 -25.71 25.23 21.42
C GLY A 125 -24.42 24.74 22.10
N LYS A 126 -23.53 24.05 21.38
CA LYS A 126 -22.23 23.56 21.88
C LYS A 126 -21.05 24.25 21.19
N PRO A 127 -19.97 24.57 21.94
CA PRO A 127 -18.77 25.12 21.33
C PRO A 127 -17.99 24.03 20.56
N VAL A 128 -17.51 24.38 19.38
CA VAL A 128 -16.65 23.54 18.52
C VAL A 128 -15.48 24.39 18.05
N HIS A 129 -14.24 23.87 18.16
CA HIS A 129 -13.07 24.58 17.65
C HIS A 129 -13.00 24.41 16.13
N GLN A 130 -12.84 25.52 15.41
CA GLN A 130 -12.84 25.56 13.96
C GLN A 130 -11.53 26.15 13.46
N MET A 131 -10.93 25.47 12.48
CA MET A 131 -9.76 25.95 11.74
C MET A 131 -10.14 26.07 10.25
N VAL A 132 -10.00 27.26 9.65
CA VAL A 132 -10.27 27.52 8.22
C VAL A 132 -9.00 27.94 7.50
N LEU A 133 -8.66 27.27 6.40
CA LEU A 133 -7.44 27.56 5.64
C LEU A 133 -7.57 28.87 4.86
N LYS A 134 -6.71 29.86 5.12
CA LYS A 134 -6.90 31.24 4.59
C LYS A 134 -6.87 31.32 3.07
N GLN A 135 -5.91 30.64 2.44
CA GLN A 135 -5.72 30.69 0.99
C GLN A 135 -6.66 29.75 0.23
N GLN A 136 -7.31 28.81 0.94
CA GLN A 136 -8.32 27.92 0.38
C GLN A 136 -9.45 27.71 1.41
N PRO A 137 -10.34 28.71 1.60
CA PRO A 137 -11.37 28.69 2.65
C PRO A 137 -12.46 27.62 2.46
N LYS A 138 -12.37 26.84 1.37
CA LYS A 138 -13.12 25.60 1.13
C LYS A 138 -12.72 24.46 2.08
N VAL A 139 -11.54 24.53 2.71
CA VAL A 139 -11.04 23.54 3.67
C VAL A 139 -11.32 24.01 5.09
N LYS A 140 -12.05 23.20 5.84
CA LYS A 140 -12.40 23.44 7.25
C LYS A 140 -12.12 22.19 8.08
N LEU A 141 -11.54 22.39 9.26
CA LEU A 141 -11.37 21.37 10.28
C LEU A 141 -12.19 21.76 11.50
N LEU A 142 -12.93 20.79 12.07
CA LEU A 142 -13.78 20.96 13.24
C LEU A 142 -13.34 19.97 14.32
N GLU A 143 -12.90 20.50 15.46
CA GLU A 143 -12.42 19.71 16.60
C GLU A 143 -13.43 19.78 17.74
N LEU A 144 -14.02 18.65 18.11
CA LEU A 144 -14.86 18.56 19.32
C LEU A 144 -14.01 18.38 20.58
N ARG A 145 -12.74 18.00 20.43
CA ARG A 145 -11.76 17.85 21.51
C ARG A 145 -12.24 16.95 22.66
N MET A 146 -12.95 15.85 22.37
CA MET A 146 -13.25 14.83 23.37
C MET A 146 -11.99 14.01 23.73
N PRO A 147 -11.92 13.40 24.94
CA PRO A 147 -10.85 12.49 25.33
C PRO A 147 -10.95 11.14 24.62
N GLY A 148 -9.80 10.59 24.22
CA GLY A 148 -9.69 9.30 23.55
C GLY A 148 -9.81 8.11 24.51
N GLY A 149 -10.22 6.96 23.96
CA GLY A 149 -10.37 5.68 24.63
C GLY A 149 -9.13 4.79 24.56
N ALA A 150 -9.12 3.75 25.38
CA ALA A 150 -8.05 2.76 25.40
C ALA A 150 -8.21 1.72 24.26
N VAL A 151 -7.14 1.45 23.52
CA VAL A 151 -7.12 0.43 22.43
C VAL A 151 -7.21 -1.00 22.97
N ARG A 152 -6.41 -1.31 24.00
CA ARG A 152 -6.19 -2.68 24.52
C ARG A 152 -6.95 -2.97 25.82
N GLY A 153 -8.11 -2.34 25.93
CA GLY A 153 -9.01 -2.43 27.06
C GLY A 153 -8.75 -1.36 28.11
N GLY A 154 -9.83 -0.96 28.79
CA GLY A 154 -9.86 0.20 29.67
C GLY A 154 -11.01 1.14 29.33
N LYS A 155 -10.92 2.41 29.76
CA LYS A 155 -11.99 3.39 29.55
C LYS A 155 -12.14 3.74 28.06
N VAL A 156 -13.37 3.76 27.55
CA VAL A 156 -13.72 4.20 26.18
C VAL A 156 -14.80 5.28 26.28
N PRO A 157 -14.44 6.57 26.38
CA PRO A 157 -15.40 7.65 26.64
C PRO A 157 -16.54 7.74 25.63
N LEU A 158 -16.27 7.65 24.32
CA LEU A 158 -17.32 7.66 23.29
C LEU A 158 -18.32 6.53 23.47
N GLY A 159 -17.81 5.32 23.76
CA GLY A 159 -18.67 4.16 24.03
C GLY A 159 -19.50 4.31 25.29
N LEU A 160 -18.91 4.80 26.39
CA LEU A 160 -19.63 5.03 27.64
C LEU A 160 -20.73 6.09 27.49
N MET A 161 -20.48 7.16 26.73
CA MET A 161 -21.51 8.15 26.41
C MET A 161 -22.63 7.55 25.55
N TRP A 162 -22.26 6.74 24.56
CA TRP A 162 -23.21 6.23 23.58
C TRP A 162 -24.06 5.10 24.15
N ASP A 163 -23.44 4.08 24.74
CA ASP A 163 -24.12 2.86 25.19
C ASP A 163 -24.62 2.96 26.64
N GLU A 164 -23.87 3.64 27.51
CA GLU A 164 -24.18 3.73 28.96
C GLU A 164 -24.80 5.08 29.37
N GLY A 165 -24.91 6.04 28.44
CA GLY A 165 -25.53 7.34 28.68
C GLY A 165 -24.71 8.31 29.53
N GLU A 166 -23.39 8.08 29.67
CA GLU A 166 -22.50 9.01 30.37
C GLU A 166 -22.37 10.36 29.64
N THR A 167 -21.83 11.37 30.33
CA THR A 167 -21.41 12.64 29.73
C THR A 167 -19.89 12.68 29.59
N ILE A 168 -19.43 13.28 28.49
CA ILE A 168 -18.00 13.45 28.20
C ILE A 168 -17.63 14.93 28.40
N SER A 169 -16.67 15.22 29.27
CA SER A 169 -16.03 16.53 29.32
C SER A 169 -14.93 16.62 28.27
N THR A 170 -14.92 17.69 27.48
CA THR A 170 -13.89 17.97 26.48
C THR A 170 -12.62 18.52 27.12
N TYR A 171 -11.52 18.49 26.36
CA TYR A 171 -10.43 19.44 26.59
C TYR A 171 -10.91 20.89 26.38
N PRO A 172 -10.15 21.90 26.82
CA PRO A 172 -10.46 23.30 26.51
C PRO A 172 -10.66 23.56 25.01
N LEU A 173 -11.66 24.35 24.64
CA LEU A 173 -11.96 24.69 23.24
C LEU A 173 -11.15 25.89 22.75
N ASN A 174 -10.63 26.72 23.65
CA ASN A 174 -9.81 27.87 23.29
C ASN A 174 -8.31 27.57 23.49
N ASP A 175 -7.46 28.23 22.70
CA ASP A 175 -6.00 28.03 22.73
C ASP A 175 -5.33 28.48 24.04
N ASP A 176 -5.97 29.42 24.75
CA ASP A 176 -5.54 29.88 26.08
C ASP A 176 -5.79 28.85 27.20
N GLY A 177 -6.36 27.70 26.87
CA GLY A 177 -6.67 26.63 27.81
C GLY A 177 -7.99 26.83 28.56
N ALA A 178 -8.85 27.75 28.11
CA ALA A 178 -10.17 27.98 28.69
C ALA A 178 -11.31 27.31 27.88
N HIS A 179 -12.51 27.33 28.46
CA HIS A 179 -13.77 26.89 27.84
C HIS A 179 -13.84 25.39 27.50
N SER A 180 -13.78 24.50 28.51
CA SER A 180 -14.26 23.13 28.33
C SER A 180 -15.80 23.08 28.31
N THR A 181 -16.36 22.05 27.67
CA THR A 181 -17.80 21.76 27.67
C THR A 181 -18.03 20.28 27.95
N GLU A 182 -19.28 19.92 28.21
CA GLU A 182 -19.72 18.53 28.25
C GLU A 182 -20.57 18.18 27.04
N TYR A 183 -20.53 16.91 26.65
CA TYR A 183 -21.39 16.31 25.64
C TYR A 183 -22.09 15.07 26.19
N SER A 184 -23.42 15.08 26.15
CA SER A 184 -24.23 13.86 26.27
C SER A 184 -24.53 13.27 24.88
N ARG A 185 -25.04 12.04 24.83
CA ARG A 185 -25.51 11.41 23.58
C ARG A 185 -26.42 12.34 22.76
N ALA A 186 -27.43 12.95 23.38
CA ALA A 186 -28.36 13.85 22.70
C ALA A 186 -27.68 15.11 22.14
N GLN A 187 -26.73 15.67 22.89
CA GLN A 187 -25.99 16.86 22.47
C GLN A 187 -25.02 16.55 21.32
N THR A 188 -24.37 15.38 21.36
CA THR A 188 -23.52 14.90 20.27
C THR A 188 -24.32 14.68 18.99
N VAL A 189 -25.49 14.02 19.09
CA VAL A 189 -26.40 13.82 17.95
C VAL A 189 -26.84 15.15 17.35
N ALA A 190 -27.29 16.10 18.18
CA ALA A 190 -27.74 17.40 17.70
C ALA A 190 -26.62 18.20 17.03
N THR A 191 -25.41 18.18 17.60
CA THR A 191 -24.24 18.88 17.06
C THR A 191 -23.83 18.30 15.71
N LEU A 192 -23.67 16.98 15.63
CA LEU A 192 -23.28 16.31 14.39
C LEU A 192 -24.37 16.41 13.33
N ARG A 193 -25.66 16.37 13.70
CA ARG A 193 -26.74 16.56 12.73
C ARG A 193 -26.61 17.92 12.05
N GLN A 194 -26.41 18.99 12.82
CA GLN A 194 -26.26 20.33 12.25
C GLN A 194 -25.01 20.46 11.36
N ILE A 195 -23.94 19.72 11.65
CA ILE A 195 -22.73 19.69 10.80
C ILE A 195 -22.96 18.90 9.51
N LEU A 196 -23.72 17.79 9.58
CA LEU A 196 -24.00 16.91 8.44
C LEU A 196 -25.14 17.41 7.54
N GLU A 197 -26.05 18.26 8.05
CA GLU A 197 -27.20 18.77 7.30
C GLU A 197 -26.87 19.41 5.93
N PRO A 198 -25.77 20.17 5.74
CA PRO A 198 -25.43 20.70 4.42
C PRO A 198 -24.64 19.72 3.52
N ALA A 199 -24.30 18.52 4.00
CA ALA A 199 -23.41 17.61 3.29
C ALA A 199 -24.06 17.06 2.01
N THR A 200 -23.30 17.01 0.92
CA THR A 200 -23.71 16.31 -0.31
C THR A 200 -23.02 14.95 -0.45
N ALA A 201 -22.01 14.69 0.38
CA ALA A 201 -21.38 13.38 0.58
C ALA A 201 -20.82 13.29 2.00
N ILE A 202 -20.87 12.10 2.60
CA ILE A 202 -20.36 11.86 3.96
C ILE A 202 -19.32 10.75 3.92
N TYR A 203 -18.12 11.01 4.44
CA TYR A 203 -17.12 9.97 4.69
C TYR A 203 -16.99 9.71 6.19
N THR A 204 -16.82 8.45 6.57
CA THR A 204 -16.54 8.03 7.95
C THR A 204 -15.81 6.68 7.94
N LEU A 205 -15.38 6.23 9.11
CA LEU A 205 -14.71 4.93 9.33
C LEU A 205 -15.71 3.76 9.30
N ASN A 206 -15.24 2.53 9.54
CA ASN A 206 -16.05 1.32 9.48
C ASN A 206 -16.82 1.05 10.79
N PRO A 207 -18.16 1.13 10.80
CA PRO A 207 -18.98 0.84 11.98
C PRO A 207 -19.28 -0.67 12.16
N ASP A 208 -19.06 -1.47 11.10
CA ASP A 208 -19.40 -2.89 10.99
C ASP A 208 -18.20 -3.77 11.35
N THR A 209 -17.56 -3.44 12.47
CA THR A 209 -16.50 -4.22 13.10
C THR A 209 -16.72 -4.29 14.62
N VAL A 210 -15.90 -5.06 15.31
CA VAL A 210 -15.96 -5.26 16.76
C VAL A 210 -14.74 -4.64 17.44
N PRO A 211 -14.85 -4.20 18.71
CA PRO A 211 -13.69 -3.67 19.43
C PRO A 211 -12.54 -4.67 19.41
N PHE A 212 -11.30 -4.17 19.49
CA PHE A 212 -10.06 -4.94 19.41
C PHE A 212 -9.68 -5.35 17.96
N VAL A 213 -10.64 -5.69 17.07
CA VAL A 213 -10.37 -5.67 15.60
C VAL A 213 -10.01 -4.27 15.15
N GLU A 214 -10.61 -3.30 15.81
CA GLU A 214 -10.43 -1.89 15.56
C GLU A 214 -10.32 -1.12 16.87
N HIS A 215 -9.74 0.07 16.81
CA HIS A 215 -9.83 1.04 17.89
C HIS A 215 -11.31 1.31 18.24
N PRO A 216 -11.75 1.16 19.50
CA PRO A 216 -13.14 1.36 19.88
C PRO A 216 -13.70 2.72 19.45
N ASP A 217 -12.93 3.80 19.61
CA ASP A 217 -13.36 5.13 19.16
C ASP A 217 -13.66 5.22 17.64
N HIS A 218 -12.96 4.48 16.77
CA HIS A 218 -13.26 4.47 15.34
C HIS A 218 -14.65 3.88 15.09
N ILE A 219 -14.95 2.79 15.80
CA ILE A 219 -16.24 2.10 15.73
C ILE A 219 -17.36 3.03 16.18
N TYR A 220 -17.20 3.65 17.36
CA TYR A 220 -18.23 4.54 17.89
C TYR A 220 -18.36 5.82 17.05
N ALA A 221 -17.28 6.44 16.59
CA ALA A 221 -17.35 7.59 15.69
C ALA A 221 -18.14 7.24 14.41
N ALA A 222 -17.87 6.07 13.81
CA ALA A 222 -18.58 5.62 12.63
C ALA A 222 -20.05 5.29 12.87
N ARG A 223 -20.37 4.63 13.99
CA ARG A 223 -21.76 4.29 14.36
C ARG A 223 -22.58 5.53 14.67
N ILE A 224 -22.02 6.45 15.45
CA ILE A 224 -22.63 7.75 15.74
C ILE A 224 -22.93 8.48 14.42
N THR A 225 -21.94 8.59 13.53
CA THR A 225 -22.10 9.26 12.24
C THR A 225 -23.17 8.59 11.38
N ARG A 226 -23.18 7.26 11.29
CA ARG A 226 -24.24 6.49 10.59
C ARG A 226 -25.63 6.83 11.14
N VAL A 227 -25.82 6.75 12.46
CA VAL A 227 -27.13 6.98 13.10
C VAL A 227 -27.58 8.43 12.92
N VAL A 228 -26.68 9.39 13.05
CA VAL A 228 -27.00 10.82 12.86
C VAL A 228 -27.34 11.10 11.40
N ALA A 229 -26.56 10.58 10.44
CA ALA A 229 -26.82 10.74 9.02
C ALA A 229 -28.18 10.16 8.63
N GLN A 230 -28.56 9.00 9.18
CA GLN A 230 -29.88 8.39 8.99
C GLN A 230 -31.05 9.24 9.49
N SER A 231 -30.79 10.25 10.32
CA SER A 231 -31.83 11.18 10.78
C SER A 231 -32.07 12.34 9.81
N LEU A 232 -31.16 12.61 8.88
CA LEU A 232 -31.25 13.77 7.97
C LEU A 232 -32.53 13.75 7.14
N ASP A 233 -33.02 14.94 6.78
CA ASP A 233 -34.28 15.09 6.05
C ASP A 233 -34.13 14.84 4.53
N HIS A 234 -32.94 14.43 4.08
CA HIS A 234 -32.60 14.14 2.70
C HIS A 234 -31.59 12.99 2.61
N ASP A 235 -31.56 12.35 1.43
CA ASP A 235 -30.66 11.23 1.16
C ASP A 235 -29.27 11.73 0.74
N VAL A 236 -28.23 11.20 1.39
CA VAL A 236 -26.83 11.59 1.19
C VAL A 236 -25.97 10.32 1.08
N PRO A 237 -25.14 10.19 0.03
CA PRO A 237 -24.19 9.08 -0.08
C PRO A 237 -23.22 9.05 1.10
N ILE A 238 -23.02 7.86 1.67
CA ILE A 238 -22.08 7.62 2.77
C ILE A 238 -21.04 6.58 2.38
N SER A 239 -19.76 6.89 2.62
CA SER A 239 -18.66 5.94 2.44
C SER A 239 -18.05 5.53 3.78
N TYR A 240 -18.04 4.22 4.06
CA TYR A 240 -17.46 3.62 5.26
C TYR A 240 -16.08 3.05 4.94
N HIS A 241 -15.03 3.64 5.52
CA HIS A 241 -13.63 3.29 5.27
C HIS A 241 -13.12 2.26 6.28
N VAL A 242 -12.48 1.20 5.78
CA VAL A 242 -11.82 0.17 6.59
C VAL A 242 -10.52 0.72 7.14
N THR A 243 -10.25 0.41 8.41
CA THR A 243 -9.21 1.00 9.25
C THR A 243 -8.08 0.00 9.52
N TYR A 244 -7.77 -0.40 10.77
CA TYR A 244 -6.66 -1.30 11.12
C TYR A 244 -6.63 -2.62 10.32
N PRO A 245 -7.77 -3.26 10.00
CA PRO A 245 -7.76 -4.49 9.20
C PRO A 245 -7.12 -4.33 7.81
N THR A 246 -7.05 -3.11 7.28
CA THR A 246 -6.39 -2.86 5.99
C THR A 246 -4.92 -3.23 6.01
N GLY A 247 -4.25 -3.21 7.17
CA GLY A 247 -2.85 -3.64 7.25
C GLY A 247 -2.63 -5.07 6.77
N GLY A 248 -3.62 -5.96 6.95
CA GLY A 248 -3.58 -7.33 6.44
C GLY A 248 -4.03 -7.49 4.98
N LEU A 249 -4.54 -6.44 4.32
CA LEU A 249 -5.05 -6.49 2.95
C LEU A 249 -3.95 -6.18 1.92
N PRO A 250 -4.14 -6.48 0.63
CA PRO A 250 -3.22 -6.08 -0.42
C PRO A 250 -3.16 -4.56 -0.55
N LYS A 251 -2.13 -4.02 -1.20
CA LYS A 251 -2.11 -2.60 -1.57
C LYS A 251 -3.12 -2.34 -2.69
N ASN A 252 -3.84 -1.22 -2.67
CA ASN A 252 -4.85 -0.93 -3.69
C ASN A 252 -4.81 0.51 -4.23
N LEU A 253 -3.90 1.34 -3.73
CA LEU A 253 -3.64 2.65 -4.29
C LEU A 253 -2.66 2.56 -5.45
N SER A 254 -2.77 3.53 -6.38
CA SER A 254 -1.75 3.68 -7.40
C SER A 254 -0.42 4.14 -6.80
N ALA A 255 0.64 4.03 -7.58
CA ALA A 255 1.98 4.53 -7.22
C ALA A 255 1.99 6.01 -6.83
N ALA A 256 1.29 6.81 -7.64
CA ALA A 256 1.25 8.26 -7.49
C ALA A 256 0.46 8.62 -6.23
N ASP A 257 -0.71 8.00 -6.05
CA ASP A 257 -1.56 8.22 -4.87
C ASP A 257 -0.85 7.77 -3.59
N THR A 258 -0.15 6.63 -3.63
CA THR A 258 0.64 6.14 -2.49
C THR A 258 1.72 7.15 -2.11
N GLN A 259 2.47 7.67 -3.09
CA GLN A 259 3.53 8.65 -2.82
C GLN A 259 2.97 9.98 -2.27
N MET A 260 1.89 10.49 -2.87
CA MET A 260 1.24 11.72 -2.43
C MET A 260 0.68 11.56 -1.01
N LYS A 261 -0.05 10.47 -0.77
CA LYS A 261 -0.56 10.17 0.56
C LYS A 261 0.55 9.99 1.59
N ARG A 262 1.68 9.38 1.22
CA ARG A 262 2.84 9.22 2.11
C ARG A 262 3.41 10.58 2.52
N ASP A 263 3.56 11.48 1.57
CA ASP A 263 4.01 12.85 1.81
C ASP A 263 3.06 13.61 2.75
N ASP A 264 1.75 13.48 2.55
CA ASP A 264 0.72 14.12 3.39
C ASP A 264 0.77 13.59 4.84
N VAL A 265 0.80 12.26 4.99
CA VAL A 265 0.85 11.58 6.29
C VAL A 265 2.18 11.86 7.01
N ALA A 266 3.30 11.82 6.30
CA ALA A 266 4.62 12.14 6.86
C ALA A 266 4.69 13.59 7.36
N SER A 267 3.95 14.52 6.73
CA SER A 267 3.88 15.92 7.19
C SER A 267 3.17 16.04 8.55
N TYR A 268 2.11 15.24 8.78
CA TYR A 268 1.46 15.16 10.10
C TYR A 268 2.40 14.56 11.14
N PHE A 269 3.03 13.42 10.83
CA PHE A 269 3.87 12.68 11.77
C PHE A 269 5.23 13.33 12.03
N ALA A 270 5.70 14.22 11.16
CA ALA A 270 6.83 15.11 11.46
C ALA A 270 6.57 16.04 12.66
N ILE A 271 5.30 16.24 13.04
CA ILE A 271 4.90 17.02 14.22
C ILE A 271 4.52 16.10 15.39
N ASP A 272 3.68 15.08 15.18
CA ASP A 272 3.18 14.20 16.25
C ASP A 272 4.24 13.18 16.73
N GLY A 273 5.06 12.67 15.81
CA GLY A 273 6.10 11.67 16.09
C GLY A 273 7.46 12.23 16.49
N ASP A 274 7.71 13.54 16.27
CA ASP A 274 8.98 14.23 16.54
C ASP A 274 10.22 13.61 15.86
N ASP A 275 10.03 12.96 14.71
CA ASP A 275 11.08 12.25 13.95
C ASP A 275 11.09 12.61 12.46
N ASN A 276 10.60 13.79 12.09
CA ASN A 276 10.47 14.24 10.70
C ASN A 276 9.65 13.27 9.80
N GLY A 277 8.81 12.41 10.39
CA GLY A 277 7.97 11.45 9.67
C GLY A 277 8.73 10.20 9.21
N GLU A 278 9.92 9.92 9.75
CA GLU A 278 10.77 8.80 9.36
C GLU A 278 10.03 7.44 9.41
N HIS A 279 9.22 7.22 10.44
CA HIS A 279 8.41 6.00 10.58
C HIS A 279 7.34 5.80 9.49
N VAL A 280 6.85 6.87 8.86
CA VAL A 280 5.87 6.79 7.76
C VAL A 280 6.52 6.31 6.46
N PHE A 281 7.80 6.64 6.27
CA PHE A 281 8.56 6.11 5.14
C PHE A 281 8.88 4.62 5.35
N GLY A 282 8.96 4.13 6.59
CA GLY A 282 9.08 2.72 6.89
C GLY A 282 7.77 1.92 6.75
N GLU A 283 7.62 1.12 5.70
CA GLU A 283 6.42 0.26 5.49
C GLU A 283 6.23 -0.90 6.48
N TYR A 284 7.23 -1.15 7.32
CA TYR A 284 7.16 -2.15 8.37
C TYR A 284 6.42 -1.66 9.62
N GLN A 285 6.39 -0.34 9.83
CA GLN A 285 5.59 0.30 10.86
C GLN A 285 4.15 0.46 10.39
N TRP A 286 3.26 0.60 11.35
CA TRP A 286 1.82 0.52 11.14
C TRP A 286 1.26 1.59 10.22
N ASP A 287 1.68 2.83 10.44
CA ASP A 287 1.33 4.02 9.71
C ASP A 287 1.90 3.98 8.28
N GLY A 288 3.18 3.64 8.13
CA GLY A 288 3.80 3.46 6.82
C GLY A 288 3.17 2.34 5.99
N ASN A 289 2.67 1.28 6.64
CA ASN A 289 1.96 0.17 6.00
C ASN A 289 0.58 0.61 5.47
N TRP A 290 -0.20 1.39 6.22
CA TRP A 290 -1.55 1.78 5.80
C TRP A 290 -1.58 2.79 4.64
N VAL A 291 -0.49 3.55 4.44
CA VAL A 291 -0.40 4.58 3.39
C VAL A 291 -0.74 4.06 1.99
N ALA A 292 -0.35 2.84 1.63
CA ALA A 292 -0.59 2.30 0.28
C ALA A 292 -2.01 1.73 0.06
N ARG A 293 -2.94 1.99 0.99
CA ARG A 293 -4.26 1.36 1.04
C ARG A 293 -5.38 2.37 1.28
N ARG A 294 -6.54 2.08 0.70
CA ARG A 294 -7.82 2.73 0.97
C ARG A 294 -8.95 1.78 0.59
N TYR A 295 -9.52 1.09 1.57
CA TYR A 295 -10.64 0.17 1.37
C TYR A 295 -11.91 0.80 1.95
N TRP A 296 -13.01 0.74 1.22
CA TRP A 296 -14.26 1.35 1.66
C TRP A 296 -15.47 0.71 0.99
N THR A 297 -16.65 0.99 1.55
CA THR A 297 -17.94 0.56 1.00
C THR A 297 -18.91 1.73 0.91
N GLU A 298 -19.76 1.71 -0.11
CA GLU A 298 -20.82 2.71 -0.31
C GLU A 298 -22.12 2.31 0.37
N SER A 299 -22.85 3.32 0.83
CA SER A 299 -24.20 3.25 1.38
C SER A 299 -24.87 4.61 1.17
N SER A 300 -26.07 4.78 1.72
CA SER A 300 -26.76 6.05 1.79
C SER A 300 -27.32 6.34 3.18
N SER A 301 -27.58 7.61 3.50
CA SER A 301 -28.23 8.02 4.74
C SER A 301 -29.64 7.44 4.87
N SER A 302 -30.37 7.25 3.77
CA SER A 302 -31.70 6.60 3.80
C SER A 302 -31.66 5.07 3.97
N ALA A 303 -30.48 4.44 3.96
CA ALA A 303 -30.37 2.99 4.06
C ALA A 303 -30.78 2.52 5.47
N ALA A 304 -31.99 1.97 5.58
CA ALA A 304 -32.49 1.36 6.81
C ALA A 304 -31.56 0.22 7.26
N GLY A 305 -31.21 0.18 8.55
CA GLY A 305 -30.30 -0.85 9.05
C GLY A 305 -30.07 -0.82 10.54
N LEU A 306 -29.64 -1.97 11.07
CA LEU A 306 -29.03 -2.07 12.38
C LEU A 306 -27.79 -1.17 12.45
N GLU A 307 -27.51 -0.65 13.64
CA GLU A 307 -26.31 0.13 13.94
C GLU A 307 -25.02 -0.63 13.60
N PHE A 308 -25.04 -1.95 13.79
CA PHE A 308 -23.97 -2.89 13.46
C PHE A 308 -24.50 -4.05 12.60
N ARG A 309 -23.73 -4.42 11.56
CA ARG A 309 -23.98 -5.60 10.73
C ARG A 309 -22.74 -6.52 10.76
N PRO A 310 -22.82 -7.75 11.28
CA PRO A 310 -21.71 -8.70 11.20
C PRO A 310 -21.26 -8.90 9.76
N ARG A 311 -19.94 -8.94 9.55
CA ARG A 311 -19.34 -9.25 8.26
C ARG A 311 -18.65 -10.61 8.34
N SER A 312 -18.95 -11.45 7.36
CA SER A 312 -18.24 -12.70 7.17
C SER A 312 -16.84 -12.42 6.63
N SER A 313 -15.85 -13.13 7.14
CA SER A 313 -14.46 -13.12 6.66
C SER A 313 -13.83 -14.51 6.81
N ASN A 314 -12.66 -14.70 6.23
CA ASN A 314 -11.80 -15.82 6.61
C ASN A 314 -10.97 -15.44 7.84
N LEU A 315 -10.40 -16.44 8.50
CA LEU A 315 -9.25 -16.26 9.38
C LEU A 315 -8.09 -17.02 8.76
N VAL A 316 -7.18 -16.31 8.11
CA VAL A 316 -6.01 -16.88 7.42
C VAL A 316 -4.78 -16.66 8.27
N ASN A 317 -4.08 -17.72 8.64
CA ASN A 317 -2.84 -17.59 9.39
C ASN A 317 -1.73 -17.04 8.49
N GLU A 318 -1.06 -15.96 8.92
CA GLU A 318 -0.07 -15.27 8.10
C GLU A 318 1.20 -16.09 7.88
N PHE A 319 1.56 -16.99 8.81
CA PHE A 319 2.72 -17.87 8.66
C PHE A 319 2.42 -19.06 7.72
N SER A 320 1.40 -19.86 8.02
CA SER A 320 1.12 -21.07 7.22
C SER A 320 0.38 -20.80 5.91
N SER A 321 -0.20 -19.61 5.74
CA SER A 321 -1.09 -19.28 4.61
C SER A 321 -2.30 -20.22 4.48
N GLN A 322 -2.76 -20.76 5.61
CA GLN A 322 -3.90 -21.66 5.70
C GLN A 322 -5.08 -20.99 6.40
N CYS A 323 -6.28 -21.43 6.03
CA CYS A 323 -7.54 -20.94 6.57
C CYS A 323 -7.97 -21.76 7.78
N LEU A 324 -8.43 -21.07 8.84
CA LEU A 324 -9.19 -21.70 9.90
C LEU A 324 -10.44 -22.36 9.30
N THR A 325 -10.60 -23.65 9.55
CA THR A 325 -11.61 -24.48 8.90
C THR A 325 -12.42 -25.23 9.95
N SER A 326 -13.74 -25.14 9.84
CA SER A 326 -14.68 -25.90 10.65
C SER A 326 -14.66 -27.38 10.24
N PRO A 327 -14.51 -28.32 11.19
CA PRO A 327 -14.74 -29.75 10.96
C PRO A 327 -16.25 -30.11 10.99
N GLY A 328 -17.13 -29.16 11.29
CA GLY A 328 -18.53 -29.39 11.62
C GLY A 328 -18.82 -29.41 13.13
N ARG A 329 -20.10 -29.57 13.46
CA ARG A 329 -20.64 -29.47 14.83
C ARG A 329 -19.90 -30.38 15.82
N GLY A 330 -19.49 -29.83 16.96
CA GLY A 330 -18.81 -30.57 18.04
C GLY A 330 -17.33 -30.86 17.79
N GLY A 331 -16.82 -30.61 16.58
CA GLY A 331 -15.41 -30.81 16.28
C GLY A 331 -14.54 -29.61 16.66
N ALA A 332 -13.23 -29.84 16.74
CA ALA A 332 -12.22 -28.80 16.96
C ALA A 332 -11.81 -28.18 15.62
N PRO A 333 -11.85 -26.83 15.46
CA PRO A 333 -11.34 -26.16 14.27
C PRO A 333 -9.91 -26.58 13.94
N THR A 334 -9.58 -26.65 12.65
CA THR A 334 -8.24 -27.00 12.14
C THR A 334 -7.76 -25.97 11.12
N LEU A 335 -6.53 -26.14 10.63
CA LEU A 335 -6.01 -25.40 9.49
C LEU A 335 -6.13 -26.25 8.23
N ASP A 336 -6.55 -25.65 7.13
CA ASP A 336 -6.60 -26.28 5.82
C ASP A 336 -6.29 -25.25 4.73
N THR A 337 -5.95 -25.72 3.53
CA THR A 337 -5.74 -24.86 2.36
C THR A 337 -6.97 -23.98 2.13
N CYS A 338 -6.74 -22.68 1.86
CA CYS A 338 -7.80 -21.72 1.60
C CYS A 338 -8.48 -22.02 0.26
N SER A 339 -9.61 -22.71 0.35
CA SER A 339 -10.36 -23.26 -0.79
C SER A 339 -11.65 -22.49 -1.11
N GLY A 340 -12.03 -21.54 -0.25
CA GLY A 340 -13.30 -20.82 -0.36
C GLY A 340 -14.52 -21.66 0.03
N ARG A 341 -14.32 -22.83 0.68
CA ARG A 341 -15.42 -23.65 1.20
C ARG A 341 -16.21 -22.86 2.26
N PRO A 342 -17.55 -23.04 2.34
CA PRO A 342 -18.37 -22.37 3.35
C PRO A 342 -17.93 -22.59 4.80
N THR A 343 -17.29 -23.73 5.09
CA THR A 343 -16.70 -24.07 6.40
C THR A 343 -15.45 -23.26 6.76
N GLN A 344 -15.02 -22.33 5.90
CA GLN A 344 -13.89 -21.43 6.14
C GLN A 344 -14.36 -19.99 6.38
N ASN A 345 -15.67 -19.76 6.42
CA ASN A 345 -16.28 -18.45 6.59
C ASN A 345 -16.75 -18.28 8.04
N TRP A 346 -16.30 -17.20 8.66
CA TRP A 346 -16.54 -16.91 10.07
C TRP A 346 -17.04 -15.47 10.22
N HIS A 347 -17.74 -15.17 11.31
CA HIS A 347 -17.96 -13.78 11.73
C HIS A 347 -17.75 -13.62 13.23
N TRP A 348 -17.43 -12.39 13.60
CA TRP A 348 -17.40 -11.96 15.00
C TRP A 348 -18.77 -11.44 15.41
N GLN A 349 -19.41 -12.11 16.36
CA GLN A 349 -20.68 -11.70 16.94
C GLN A 349 -20.42 -11.00 18.28
N PRO A 350 -20.58 -9.67 18.39
CA PRO A 350 -20.44 -9.00 19.67
C PRO A 350 -21.49 -9.47 20.68
N VAL A 351 -21.07 -9.56 21.95
CA VAL A 351 -21.92 -9.84 23.12
C VAL A 351 -21.96 -8.62 24.03
N ALA A 352 -23.01 -8.51 24.84
CA ALA A 352 -23.18 -7.38 25.76
C ALA A 352 -22.00 -7.31 26.74
N ALA A 353 -21.31 -6.17 26.75
CA ALA A 353 -20.19 -5.88 27.64
C ALA A 353 -20.04 -4.36 27.75
N VAL A 354 -19.50 -3.89 28.89
CA VAL A 354 -19.16 -2.46 29.07
C VAL A 354 -18.11 -2.08 28.01
N PRO A 355 -18.25 -0.93 27.33
CA PRO A 355 -17.28 -0.45 26.34
C PRO A 355 -15.83 -0.50 26.84
N GLY A 356 -14.95 -1.11 26.05
CA GLY A 356 -13.53 -1.32 26.41
C GLY A 356 -13.23 -2.58 27.22
N SER A 357 -14.24 -3.40 27.54
CA SER A 357 -14.03 -4.71 28.15
C SER A 357 -13.54 -5.73 27.12
N LYS A 358 -12.51 -6.51 27.49
CA LYS A 358 -12.07 -7.71 26.76
C LYS A 358 -13.17 -8.79 26.80
N ASN A 359 -13.03 -9.83 25.98
CA ASN A 359 -13.92 -10.99 25.93
C ASN A 359 -15.36 -10.58 25.64
N ASN A 360 -15.52 -9.86 24.52
CA ASN A 360 -16.77 -9.19 24.15
C ASN A 360 -17.35 -9.68 22.82
N SER A 361 -16.79 -10.74 22.22
CA SER A 361 -17.24 -11.28 20.94
C SER A 361 -17.22 -12.80 20.93
N GLN A 362 -18.13 -13.42 20.18
CA GLN A 362 -18.13 -14.85 19.85
C GLN A 362 -17.59 -15.03 18.43
N LEU A 363 -16.74 -16.03 18.21
CA LEU A 363 -16.34 -16.47 16.87
C LEU A 363 -17.35 -17.50 16.37
N VAL A 364 -18.09 -17.16 15.32
CA VAL A 364 -19.21 -17.97 14.81
C VAL A 364 -18.88 -18.50 13.43
N ASP A 365 -19.06 -19.80 13.22
CA ASP A 365 -18.97 -20.43 11.91
C ASP A 365 -20.25 -20.13 11.10
N GLU A 366 -20.10 -19.67 9.86
CA GLU A 366 -21.25 -19.31 9.02
C GLU A 366 -22.08 -20.52 8.57
N TYR A 367 -21.46 -21.69 8.48
CA TYR A 367 -22.08 -22.92 7.98
C TYR A 367 -22.82 -23.69 9.09
N THR A 368 -22.15 -23.97 10.21
CA THR A 368 -22.70 -24.69 11.35
C THR A 368 -23.55 -23.80 12.25
N ARG A 369 -23.32 -22.48 12.23
CA ARG A 369 -23.90 -21.48 13.15
C ARG A 369 -23.58 -21.76 14.62
N HIS A 370 -22.49 -22.48 14.88
CA HIS A 370 -21.97 -22.76 16.20
C HIS A 370 -20.84 -21.77 16.55
N CYS A 371 -20.59 -21.63 17.85
CA CYS A 371 -19.56 -20.76 18.39
C CYS A 371 -18.34 -21.59 18.76
N VAL A 372 -17.15 -21.07 18.43
CA VAL A 372 -15.90 -21.69 18.89
C VAL A 372 -15.77 -21.47 20.39
N THR A 373 -15.59 -22.56 21.12
CA THR A 373 -15.54 -22.63 22.58
C THR A 373 -14.16 -23.11 23.01
N GLU A 374 -13.59 -22.52 24.06
CA GLU A 374 -12.34 -22.98 24.66
C GLU A 374 -12.57 -23.55 26.07
N ARG A 375 -12.33 -24.87 26.22
CA ARG A 375 -12.41 -25.55 27.52
C ARG A 375 -11.12 -26.32 27.80
N GLY A 376 -10.44 -25.98 28.90
CA GLY A 376 -9.17 -26.63 29.27
C GLY A 376 -8.08 -26.56 28.19
N GLY A 377 -7.99 -25.44 27.45
CA GLY A 377 -7.06 -25.26 26.32
C GLY A 377 -7.43 -25.97 25.02
N MET A 378 -8.56 -26.68 24.98
CA MET A 378 -9.07 -27.33 23.76
C MET A 378 -10.19 -26.51 23.12
N LEU A 379 -10.19 -26.47 21.79
CA LEU A 379 -11.21 -25.80 21.00
C LEU A 379 -12.29 -26.78 20.54
N SER A 380 -13.55 -26.35 20.55
CA SER A 380 -14.70 -27.11 20.03
C SER A 380 -15.76 -26.16 19.45
N GLU A 381 -16.55 -26.61 18.49
CA GLU A 381 -17.75 -25.92 18.04
C GLU A 381 -18.99 -26.35 18.81
N GLU A 382 -19.55 -25.45 19.61
CA GLU A 382 -20.73 -25.69 20.44
C GLU A 382 -21.87 -24.73 20.09
N PRO A 383 -23.14 -25.04 20.41
CA PRO A 383 -24.23 -24.09 20.24
C PRO A 383 -23.91 -22.76 20.94
N CYS A 384 -24.16 -21.65 20.24
CA CYS A 384 -23.85 -20.32 20.75
C CYS A 384 -24.64 -19.99 22.02
N GLN A 385 -23.93 -19.65 23.09
CA GLN A 385 -24.45 -19.20 24.38
C GLN A 385 -23.75 -17.90 24.77
N LYS A 386 -24.45 -16.77 24.60
CA LYS A 386 -23.91 -15.42 24.82
C LYS A 386 -23.32 -15.17 26.22
N ASP A 387 -23.78 -15.94 27.22
CA ASP A 387 -23.38 -15.78 28.62
C ASP A 387 -22.24 -16.74 29.01
N ASP A 388 -21.90 -17.71 28.15
CA ASP A 388 -20.81 -18.65 28.43
C ASP A 388 -19.45 -17.97 28.25
N ALA A 389 -18.72 -17.85 29.35
CA ALA A 389 -17.37 -17.28 29.34
C ALA A 389 -16.41 -18.05 28.42
N ALA A 390 -16.62 -19.35 28.19
CA ALA A 390 -15.80 -20.16 27.29
C ALA A 390 -16.00 -19.84 25.81
N GLN A 391 -16.97 -19.00 25.45
CA GLN A 391 -17.24 -18.55 24.09
C GLN A 391 -16.94 -17.06 23.89
N LYS A 392 -16.39 -16.37 24.89
CA LYS A 392 -16.14 -14.92 24.85
C LYS A 392 -14.70 -14.62 24.51
N TRP A 393 -14.43 -14.40 23.23
CA TRP A 393 -13.13 -14.10 22.64
C TRP A 393 -12.81 -12.60 22.70
N THR A 394 -11.52 -12.29 22.64
CA THR A 394 -11.04 -10.94 22.31
C THR A 394 -10.39 -11.01 20.92
N PRO A 395 -11.10 -10.54 19.89
CA PRO A 395 -10.86 -10.99 18.52
C PRO A 395 -9.51 -10.59 17.94
N TRP A 396 -8.96 -9.42 18.27
CA TRP A 396 -7.84 -8.92 17.48
C TRP A 396 -7.07 -7.80 18.19
N ASP A 397 -5.81 -7.58 17.86
CA ASP A 397 -5.09 -6.30 17.92
C ASP A 397 -3.90 -6.45 16.98
N PHE A 398 -3.86 -5.72 15.87
CA PHE A 398 -2.86 -5.94 14.79
C PHE A 398 -2.74 -7.40 14.30
N GLY A 399 -3.81 -8.21 14.31
CA GLY A 399 -3.83 -9.58 13.80
C GLY A 399 -3.69 -10.66 14.88
N LEU A 400 -3.59 -10.27 16.16
CA LEU A 400 -3.51 -11.23 17.29
C LEU A 400 -4.88 -11.59 17.82
N VAL A 401 -5.27 -12.86 17.73
CA VAL A 401 -6.56 -13.35 18.25
C VAL A 401 -6.36 -13.94 19.64
N TYR A 402 -7.05 -13.40 20.65
CA TYR A 402 -6.99 -13.91 22.02
C TYR A 402 -8.22 -14.77 22.34
N THR A 403 -7.94 -15.93 22.91
CA THR A 403 -8.95 -16.90 23.31
C THR A 403 -9.66 -16.46 24.60
N PRO A 404 -10.79 -17.09 24.95
CA PRO A 404 -11.52 -16.79 26.18
C PRO A 404 -10.68 -16.91 27.48
N GLN A 405 -9.71 -17.84 27.52
CA GLN A 405 -8.81 -18.00 28.67
C GLN A 405 -7.59 -17.05 28.65
N GLY A 406 -7.52 -16.14 27.66
CA GLY A 406 -6.41 -15.21 27.49
C GLY A 406 -5.18 -15.83 26.82
N HIS A 407 -5.34 -16.99 26.17
CA HIS A 407 -4.34 -17.57 25.30
C HIS A 407 -4.31 -16.84 23.94
N CYS A 408 -3.30 -17.12 23.12
CA CYS A 408 -3.23 -16.70 21.72
C CYS A 408 -3.59 -17.87 20.82
N LEU A 409 -4.42 -17.60 19.82
CA LEU A 409 -4.65 -18.51 18.70
C LEU A 409 -3.49 -18.38 17.72
N ALA A 410 -2.79 -19.48 17.45
CA ALA A 410 -1.60 -19.48 16.59
C ALA A 410 -1.49 -20.77 15.76
N ALA A 411 -0.72 -20.71 14.68
CA ALA A 411 -0.34 -21.87 13.87
C ALA A 411 1.12 -22.26 14.15
N HIS A 412 1.38 -22.93 15.28
CA HIS A 412 2.72 -23.39 15.61
C HIS A 412 3.12 -24.55 14.70
N ASN A 413 4.17 -24.36 13.88
CA ASN A 413 4.62 -25.32 12.86
C ASN A 413 3.47 -25.80 11.93
N GLY A 414 2.54 -24.91 11.59
CA GLY A 414 1.41 -25.24 10.71
C GLY A 414 0.28 -26.03 11.39
N THR A 415 0.30 -26.20 12.71
CA THR A 415 -0.81 -26.81 13.47
C THR A 415 -1.52 -25.75 14.32
N LEU A 416 -2.86 -25.76 14.31
CA LEU A 416 -3.65 -24.86 15.14
C LEU A 416 -3.40 -25.12 16.63
N SER A 417 -3.19 -24.05 17.38
CA SER A 417 -2.97 -24.10 18.81
C SER A 417 -3.62 -22.91 19.51
N ALA A 418 -4.15 -23.18 20.70
CA ALA A 418 -4.58 -22.18 21.67
C ALA A 418 -3.61 -22.28 22.86
N GLY A 419 -2.67 -21.34 22.96
CA GLY A 419 -1.57 -21.46 23.91
C GLY A 419 -1.07 -20.13 24.44
N ARG A 420 -0.02 -20.18 25.25
CA ARG A 420 0.58 -18.94 25.77
C ARG A 420 1.11 -18.07 24.62
N CYS A 421 0.92 -16.76 24.72
CA CYS A 421 1.30 -15.77 23.69
C CYS A 421 2.81 -15.53 23.48
N PHE A 422 3.69 -16.48 23.84
CA PHE A 422 5.14 -16.29 23.83
C PHE A 422 5.74 -16.56 22.44
N ALA A 423 5.76 -15.55 21.58
CA ALA A 423 6.68 -15.37 20.44
C ALA A 423 6.30 -14.12 19.62
N LEU A 424 4.99 -13.83 19.50
CA LEU A 424 4.40 -12.74 18.71
C LEU A 424 5.02 -12.61 17.30
N THR A 425 5.22 -13.75 16.64
CA THR A 425 5.69 -13.85 15.26
C THR A 425 4.49 -13.94 14.30
N ALA A 426 4.73 -14.10 12.99
CA ALA A 426 3.67 -14.32 12.01
C ALA A 426 2.81 -15.57 12.33
N GLU A 427 3.32 -16.53 13.11
CA GLU A 427 2.57 -17.71 13.55
C GLU A 427 1.34 -17.36 14.39
N SER A 428 1.39 -16.23 15.11
CA SER A 428 0.28 -15.76 15.95
C SER A 428 -0.60 -14.72 15.24
N ARG A 429 -0.29 -14.38 13.99
CA ARG A 429 -1.01 -13.34 13.23
C ARG A 429 -2.02 -13.96 12.27
N TRP A 430 -3.12 -13.23 12.08
CA TRP A 430 -4.24 -13.62 11.24
C TRP A 430 -4.67 -12.48 10.33
N ALA A 431 -5.03 -12.82 9.09
CA ALA A 431 -5.57 -11.91 8.09
C ALA A 431 -7.02 -12.29 7.73
N PRO A 432 -7.86 -11.33 7.28
CA PRO A 432 -9.27 -11.60 6.98
C PRO A 432 -9.51 -12.28 5.63
N THR A 433 -8.44 -12.53 4.85
CA THR A 433 -8.49 -13.01 3.46
C THR A 433 -7.21 -13.76 3.09
N PRO A 434 -7.27 -14.75 2.18
CA PRO A 434 -6.08 -15.40 1.62
C PRO A 434 -5.27 -14.49 0.69
N HIS A 435 -5.90 -13.43 0.17
CA HIS A 435 -5.24 -12.37 -0.57
C HIS A 435 -4.80 -11.29 0.42
N SER A 436 -3.69 -11.51 1.10
CA SER A 436 -3.18 -10.59 2.13
C SER A 436 -1.88 -9.93 1.66
N GLN A 437 -1.36 -9.00 2.46
CA GLN A 437 -0.04 -8.42 2.21
C GLN A 437 1.10 -9.46 2.13
N TRP A 438 0.91 -10.68 2.66
CA TRP A 438 1.91 -11.74 2.70
C TRP A 438 1.90 -12.64 1.46
N THR A 439 0.79 -12.63 0.71
CA THR A 439 0.63 -13.37 -0.54
C THR A 439 0.70 -12.45 -1.76
N ASP A 440 0.75 -11.13 -1.53
CA ASP A 440 0.93 -10.11 -2.55
C ASP A 440 2.35 -10.12 -3.13
N LEU A 441 2.48 -10.56 -4.38
CA LEU A 441 3.76 -10.69 -5.09
C LEU A 441 4.19 -9.42 -5.83
N ARG A 442 3.43 -8.34 -5.75
CA ARG A 442 3.78 -7.08 -6.44
C ARG A 442 5.03 -6.43 -5.85
N GLU A 443 5.42 -6.84 -4.65
CA GLU A 443 6.50 -6.26 -3.88
C GLU A 443 7.27 -7.32 -3.10
N GLN A 444 8.50 -6.98 -2.71
CA GLN A 444 9.44 -7.79 -1.92
C GLN A 444 10.15 -8.85 -2.77
N GLY A 445 11.47 -8.90 -2.71
CA GLY A 445 12.26 -9.87 -3.48
C GLY A 445 13.70 -9.46 -3.78
N ALA A 446 14.27 -9.99 -4.83
CA ALA A 446 15.50 -9.47 -5.40
C ALA A 446 15.45 -9.69 -6.90
N LEU A 447 16.11 -8.81 -7.65
CA LEU A 447 16.48 -9.08 -9.04
C LEU A 447 17.75 -9.93 -9.03
N TYR A 448 17.88 -10.83 -9.99
CA TYR A 448 19.04 -11.70 -10.09
C TYR A 448 19.67 -11.55 -11.47
N GLY A 449 20.98 -11.36 -11.52
CA GLY A 449 21.67 -11.18 -12.79
C GLY A 449 23.19 -11.09 -12.67
N HIS A 450 23.84 -10.99 -13.82
CA HIS A 450 25.29 -10.95 -13.99
C HIS A 450 25.82 -9.52 -14.01
N VAL A 451 25.44 -8.71 -13.03
CA VAL A 451 25.85 -7.29 -12.95
C VAL A 451 27.36 -7.11 -12.83
N ARG A 452 28.08 -8.10 -12.30
CA ARG A 452 29.56 -8.08 -12.19
C ARG A 452 30.28 -8.41 -13.50
N GLY A 453 29.57 -8.91 -14.51
CA GLY A 453 30.15 -9.35 -15.78
C GLY A 453 31.04 -10.59 -15.61
N THR A 454 32.12 -10.68 -16.38
CA THR A 454 33.09 -11.77 -16.27
C THR A 454 34.19 -11.45 -15.26
N VAL A 455 34.30 -12.27 -14.22
CA VAL A 455 35.33 -12.23 -13.18
C VAL A 455 36.05 -13.58 -13.18
N ASP A 456 37.36 -13.58 -13.37
CA ASP A 456 38.20 -14.79 -13.43
C ASP A 456 37.67 -15.87 -14.39
N GLY A 457 37.21 -15.44 -15.57
CA GLY A 457 36.66 -16.32 -16.61
C GLY A 457 35.26 -16.87 -16.32
N ARG A 458 34.61 -16.44 -15.23
CA ARG A 458 33.25 -16.84 -14.85
C ARG A 458 32.29 -15.67 -14.84
N ARG A 459 30.99 -15.91 -15.02
CA ARG A 459 29.94 -14.89 -14.86
C ARG A 459 29.19 -15.14 -13.55
N PRO A 460 29.64 -14.58 -12.42
CA PRO A 460 28.98 -14.80 -11.15
C PRO A 460 27.56 -14.21 -11.16
N LEU A 461 26.61 -14.95 -10.61
CA LEU A 461 25.27 -14.46 -10.34
C LEU A 461 25.28 -13.56 -9.11
N SER A 462 24.48 -12.50 -9.14
CA SER A 462 24.34 -11.53 -8.05
C SER A 462 22.87 -11.34 -7.73
N ALA A 463 22.56 -11.13 -6.46
CA ALA A 463 21.27 -10.59 -6.04
C ALA A 463 21.38 -9.07 -5.96
N VAL A 464 20.47 -8.38 -6.65
CA VAL A 464 20.30 -6.93 -6.64
C VAL A 464 18.98 -6.64 -5.96
N PHE A 465 19.02 -5.93 -4.84
CA PHE A 465 17.80 -5.56 -4.12
C PHE A 465 17.81 -4.07 -3.81
N VAL A 466 16.65 -3.46 -3.97
CA VAL A 466 16.43 -2.05 -3.65
C VAL A 466 15.86 -1.98 -2.25
N GLN A 467 16.27 -1.00 -1.47
CA GLN A 467 15.77 -0.76 -0.14
C GLN A 467 15.32 0.68 -0.05
N ARG A 468 14.07 0.90 0.37
CA ARG A 468 13.57 2.22 0.71
C ARG A 468 14.40 2.84 1.84
N ARG A 469 14.52 4.17 1.83
CA ARG A 469 15.14 4.92 2.93
C ARG A 469 14.10 5.31 3.98
N GLU A 470 14.51 5.40 5.23
CA GLU A 470 13.67 5.88 6.34
C GLU A 470 13.62 7.43 6.39
N ASP A 471 14.68 8.10 5.93
CA ASP A 471 14.82 9.56 5.99
C ASP A 471 14.14 10.33 4.83
N GLY A 472 13.26 9.67 4.08
CA GLY A 472 12.52 10.27 2.97
C GLY A 472 12.16 9.27 1.86
N PRO A 473 11.54 9.73 0.77
CA PRO A 473 11.00 8.84 -0.27
C PRO A 473 12.07 8.22 -1.19
N GLY A 474 13.35 8.42 -0.91
CA GLY A 474 14.46 7.86 -1.66
C GLY A 474 14.65 6.36 -1.47
N PHE A 475 15.71 5.81 -2.08
CA PHE A 475 16.06 4.39 -1.98
C PHE A 475 17.56 4.16 -2.15
N ASN A 476 18.03 2.98 -1.73
CA ASN A 476 19.38 2.50 -1.93
C ASN A 476 19.35 1.20 -2.74
N VAL A 477 20.36 0.97 -3.58
CA VAL A 477 20.53 -0.28 -4.34
C VAL A 477 21.69 -1.05 -3.74
N TRP A 478 21.42 -2.27 -3.32
CA TRP A 478 22.40 -3.19 -2.75
C TRP A 478 22.64 -4.36 -3.69
N VAL A 479 23.91 -4.79 -3.79
CA VAL A 479 24.29 -5.94 -4.60
C VAL A 479 25.08 -6.92 -3.75
N SER A 480 24.60 -8.14 -3.67
CA SER A 480 25.22 -9.27 -2.98
C SER A 480 25.69 -10.32 -3.98
N ALA A 481 26.79 -11.01 -3.67
CA ALA A 481 27.14 -12.22 -4.40
C ALA A 481 26.37 -13.41 -3.82
N MET A 482 26.12 -14.45 -4.62
CA MET A 482 25.62 -15.73 -4.12
C MET A 482 26.71 -16.45 -3.31
N SER A 483 26.91 -16.01 -2.06
CA SER A 483 28.01 -16.40 -1.16
C SER A 483 27.50 -16.63 0.26
N ARG A 484 28.15 -17.54 0.98
CA ARG A 484 27.92 -17.76 2.42
C ARG A 484 28.58 -16.70 3.30
N LEU A 485 29.42 -15.84 2.72
CA LEU A 485 30.01 -14.69 3.39
C LEU A 485 29.12 -13.44 3.17
N PRO A 486 29.02 -12.53 4.15
CA PRO A 486 28.30 -11.28 3.99
C PRO A 486 29.01 -10.40 2.96
N THR A 487 28.49 -10.38 1.74
CA THR A 487 29.12 -9.70 0.58
C THR A 487 28.29 -8.55 0.01
N ALA A 488 27.13 -8.27 0.60
CA ALA A 488 26.27 -7.18 0.16
C ALA A 488 26.98 -5.82 0.32
N LYS A 489 26.94 -5.01 -0.74
CA LYS A 489 27.49 -3.65 -0.76
C LYS A 489 26.50 -2.68 -1.41
N PRO A 490 26.47 -1.41 -0.97
CA PRO A 490 25.68 -0.41 -1.66
C PRO A 490 26.34 -0.10 -3.00
N TRP A 491 25.59 -0.25 -4.09
CA TRP A 491 26.05 0.07 -5.45
C TRP A 491 25.49 1.40 -5.96
N TYR A 492 24.42 1.90 -5.34
CA TYR A 492 23.87 3.22 -5.57
C TYR A 492 23.09 3.69 -4.33
N LEU A 493 23.22 4.98 -4.01
CA LEU A 493 22.52 5.63 -2.89
C LEU A 493 21.74 6.81 -3.45
N ASN A 494 20.43 6.82 -3.25
CA ASN A 494 19.54 7.88 -3.74
C ASN A 494 18.75 8.46 -2.57
N ALA A 495 19.34 9.46 -1.93
CA ALA A 495 18.67 10.28 -0.93
C ALA A 495 17.79 11.31 -1.64
N VAL A 496 16.51 11.31 -1.31
CA VAL A 496 15.55 12.35 -1.70
C VAL A 496 15.08 12.99 -0.40
N PRO A 497 15.52 14.23 -0.08
CA PRO A 497 15.14 14.89 1.16
C PRO A 497 13.63 15.13 1.22
N PHE A 498 13.04 14.88 2.38
CA PHE A 498 11.66 15.24 2.68
C PHE A 498 11.62 16.55 3.47
N ASP A 499 10.80 17.49 3.02
CA ASP A 499 10.47 18.72 3.74
C ASP A 499 8.98 18.69 4.13
N PRO A 500 8.65 18.52 5.43
CA PRO A 500 7.26 18.48 5.89
C PRO A 500 6.53 19.82 5.75
N HIS A 501 7.26 20.92 5.53
CA HIS A 501 6.70 22.26 5.34
C HIS A 501 6.51 22.65 3.88
N ALA A 502 6.95 21.81 2.94
CA ALA A 502 6.72 22.04 1.53
C ALA A 502 5.23 21.89 1.19
N ASN A 503 4.74 22.80 0.34
CA ASN A 503 3.39 22.80 -0.22
C ASN A 503 3.33 22.23 -1.65
N MET A 504 4.43 21.61 -2.09
CA MET A 504 4.55 20.93 -3.38
C MET A 504 4.91 19.46 -3.14
N PRO A 505 4.53 18.55 -4.04
CA PRO A 505 4.94 17.15 -3.94
C PRO A 505 6.46 17.00 -3.83
N THR A 506 6.94 16.09 -2.98
CA THR A 506 8.38 15.84 -2.80
C THR A 506 8.99 15.30 -4.11
N CYS A 507 8.20 14.52 -4.83
CA CYS A 507 8.63 13.80 -6.03
C CYS A 507 8.21 14.56 -7.29
N SER A 508 9.18 15.07 -8.05
CA SER A 508 8.93 15.74 -9.33
C SER A 508 10.11 15.65 -10.32
N GLY A 509 9.79 15.67 -11.61
CA GLY A 509 10.74 15.88 -12.71
C GLY A 509 11.83 14.80 -12.88
N ASN A 510 12.86 14.85 -12.04
CA ASN A 510 14.05 13.98 -12.08
C ASN A 510 14.37 13.31 -10.73
N THR A 511 13.54 13.48 -9.70
CA THR A 511 13.69 12.73 -8.44
C THR A 511 13.19 11.30 -8.61
N LEU A 512 13.95 10.32 -8.14
CA LEU A 512 13.55 8.91 -8.18
C LEU A 512 13.01 8.51 -6.79
N CYS A 513 11.70 8.54 -6.63
CA CYS A 513 11.05 8.18 -5.36
C CYS A 513 10.55 6.74 -5.37
N PHE A 514 10.78 5.99 -4.29
CA PHE A 514 10.56 4.55 -4.23
C PHE A 514 9.14 4.13 -4.64
N ASP A 515 8.08 4.76 -4.10
CA ASP A 515 6.69 4.39 -4.43
C ASP A 515 6.35 4.63 -5.92
N SER A 516 7.00 5.64 -6.52
CA SER A 516 6.73 6.11 -7.88
C SER A 516 7.58 5.45 -8.97
N VAL A 517 8.55 4.59 -8.63
CA VAL A 517 9.48 4.00 -9.61
C VAL A 517 9.47 2.48 -9.71
N ARG A 518 9.71 1.95 -10.92
CA ARG A 518 9.86 0.50 -11.18
C ARG A 518 11.28 0.17 -11.55
N PHE A 519 11.63 -1.10 -11.39
CA PHE A 519 12.99 -1.57 -11.62
C PHE A 519 13.00 -2.77 -12.55
N LEU A 520 13.85 -2.73 -13.57
CA LEU A 520 14.16 -3.89 -14.41
C LEU A 520 15.66 -4.15 -14.37
N LEU A 521 16.05 -5.42 -14.50
CA LEU A 521 17.44 -5.84 -14.60
C LEU A 521 17.69 -6.51 -15.95
N GLY A 522 18.74 -6.09 -16.66
CA GLY A 522 19.11 -6.73 -17.92
C GLY A 522 20.25 -6.03 -18.65
N ASP A 523 20.89 -6.73 -19.58
CA ASP A 523 21.95 -6.20 -20.43
C ASP A 523 21.37 -5.31 -21.54
N PHE A 524 20.95 -4.10 -21.16
CA PHE A 524 20.38 -3.13 -22.10
C PHE A 524 21.46 -2.58 -23.04
N GLU A 525 22.70 -2.36 -22.56
CA GLU A 525 23.78 -1.82 -23.39
C GLU A 525 24.47 -2.88 -24.29
N GLY A 526 24.30 -4.17 -24.00
CA GLY A 526 24.91 -5.29 -24.74
C GLY A 526 26.38 -5.54 -24.38
N THR A 527 26.79 -5.24 -23.15
CA THR A 527 28.18 -5.45 -22.69
C THR A 527 28.42 -6.80 -22.02
N GLY A 528 27.38 -7.61 -21.86
CA GLY A 528 27.40 -8.84 -21.08
C GLY A 528 27.32 -8.62 -19.57
N ARG A 529 27.05 -7.39 -19.12
CA ARG A 529 26.71 -7.05 -17.74
C ARG A 529 25.25 -6.63 -17.70
N ASP A 530 24.49 -7.15 -16.76
CA ASP A 530 23.15 -6.62 -16.55
C ASP A 530 23.22 -5.24 -15.88
N ASP A 531 22.46 -4.29 -16.41
CA ASP A 531 22.25 -2.94 -15.89
C ASP A 531 20.93 -2.86 -15.12
N LEU A 532 20.77 -1.79 -14.33
CA LEU A 532 19.52 -1.49 -13.64
C LEU A 532 18.77 -0.37 -14.39
N MET A 533 17.53 -0.63 -14.78
CA MET A 533 16.62 0.37 -15.33
C MET A 533 15.68 0.88 -14.24
N VAL A 534 15.56 2.20 -14.07
CA VAL A 534 14.58 2.83 -13.17
C VAL A 534 13.53 3.55 -14.00
N ILE A 535 12.27 3.16 -13.85
CA ILE A 535 11.15 3.67 -14.66
C ILE A 535 10.32 4.62 -13.79
N ALA A 536 10.13 5.86 -14.21
CA ALA A 536 9.50 6.92 -13.40
C ALA A 536 8.51 7.77 -14.21
N PRO A 537 7.46 8.34 -13.58
CA PRO A 537 6.64 9.36 -14.22
C PRO A 537 7.47 10.63 -14.50
N ARG A 538 7.37 11.18 -15.71
CA ARG A 538 8.07 12.42 -16.09
C ARG A 538 7.42 13.09 -17.30
N ASN A 539 7.23 14.41 -17.23
CA ASN A 539 6.71 15.24 -18.33
C ASN A 539 5.39 14.70 -18.93
N GLY A 540 4.51 14.20 -18.07
CA GLY A 540 3.22 13.62 -18.48
C GLY A 540 3.30 12.22 -19.10
N GLY A 541 4.49 11.65 -19.33
CA GLY A 541 4.69 10.28 -19.77
C GLY A 541 5.58 9.48 -18.80
N THR A 542 6.33 8.53 -19.33
CA THR A 542 7.25 7.66 -18.60
C THR A 542 8.70 7.93 -19.04
N ALA A 543 9.58 8.11 -18.07
CA ALA A 543 11.02 8.15 -18.26
C ALA A 543 11.64 6.83 -17.83
N PHE A 544 12.56 6.34 -18.65
CA PHE A 544 13.37 5.16 -18.42
C PHE A 544 14.80 5.62 -18.16
N TRP A 545 15.28 5.42 -16.94
CA TRP A 545 16.61 5.84 -16.50
C TRP A 545 17.53 4.63 -16.41
N LEU A 546 18.50 4.54 -17.32
CA LEU A 546 19.48 3.47 -17.33
C LEU A 546 20.62 3.78 -16.36
N MET A 547 20.83 2.88 -15.41
CA MET A 547 21.93 2.88 -14.45
C MET A 547 22.90 1.76 -14.84
N ARG A 548 23.93 2.14 -15.59
CA ARG A 548 24.86 1.19 -16.20
C ARG A 548 25.71 0.48 -15.15
N SER A 549 25.90 -0.82 -15.28
CA SER A 549 26.80 -1.55 -14.41
C SER A 549 28.26 -1.37 -14.82
N THR A 550 29.10 -0.95 -13.87
CA THR A 550 30.57 -0.92 -14.03
C THR A 550 31.24 -2.23 -13.60
N GLY A 551 30.46 -3.20 -13.12
CA GLY A 551 30.95 -4.43 -12.50
C GLY A 551 31.22 -4.32 -10.99
N VAL A 552 31.25 -3.10 -10.44
CA VAL A 552 31.49 -2.84 -9.01
C VAL A 552 30.54 -1.81 -8.38
N HIS A 553 29.85 -1.00 -9.18
CA HIS A 553 28.77 -0.08 -8.79
C HIS A 553 27.88 0.22 -10.01
N PHE A 554 26.70 0.81 -9.78
CA PHE A 554 25.87 1.35 -10.85
C PHE A 554 26.22 2.82 -11.08
N ALA A 555 26.43 3.21 -12.34
CA ALA A 555 26.65 4.60 -12.72
C ALA A 555 25.42 5.46 -12.46
N ALA A 556 25.61 6.79 -12.44
CA ALA A 556 24.51 7.74 -12.28
C ALA A 556 23.42 7.51 -13.36
N PRO A 557 22.13 7.69 -13.03
CA PRO A 557 21.04 7.43 -13.96
C PRO A 557 21.13 8.31 -15.22
N GLN A 558 21.03 7.69 -16.40
CA GLN A 558 21.01 8.38 -17.69
C GLN A 558 19.66 8.15 -18.37
N LEU A 559 19.05 9.21 -18.93
CA LEU A 559 17.77 9.07 -19.63
C LEU A 559 17.97 8.20 -20.88
N TRP A 560 17.39 7.00 -20.86
CA TRP A 560 17.43 6.02 -21.95
C TRP A 560 16.28 6.22 -22.93
N LEU A 561 15.09 6.53 -22.40
CA LEU A 561 13.89 6.83 -23.19
C LEU A 561 12.96 7.76 -22.41
N GLN A 562 12.37 8.73 -23.10
CA GLN A 562 11.21 9.49 -22.63
C GLN A 562 10.05 9.19 -23.58
N THR A 563 8.94 8.71 -23.05
CA THR A 563 7.71 8.50 -23.82
C THR A 563 6.84 9.76 -23.82
N SER A 564 5.90 9.83 -24.78
CA SER A 564 4.83 10.82 -24.79
C SER A 564 3.80 10.55 -23.69
N SER A 565 2.86 11.48 -23.50
CA SER A 565 1.73 11.32 -22.57
C SER A 565 0.78 10.16 -22.88
N ALA A 566 0.89 9.54 -24.06
CA ALA A 566 0.19 8.29 -24.37
C ALA A 566 0.67 7.08 -23.53
N PHE A 567 1.83 7.18 -22.89
CA PHE A 567 2.41 6.12 -22.05
C PHE A 567 2.72 6.70 -20.67
N THR A 568 1.74 6.63 -19.77
CA THR A 568 1.93 7.01 -18.37
C THR A 568 2.14 5.76 -17.52
N PRO A 569 2.81 5.85 -16.36
CA PRO A 569 2.89 4.72 -15.44
C PRO A 569 1.52 4.25 -14.94
N GLY A 570 0.52 5.14 -14.86
CA GLY A 570 -0.84 4.76 -14.46
C GLY A 570 -1.57 3.89 -15.49
N GLU A 571 -1.26 4.03 -16.78
CA GLU A 571 -1.83 3.23 -17.86
C GLU A 571 -1.06 1.94 -18.14
N ALA A 572 0.20 1.87 -17.73
CA ALA A 572 0.95 0.62 -17.77
C ALA A 572 0.38 -0.36 -16.73
N GLN A 573 0.13 -1.60 -17.15
CA GLN A 573 -0.13 -2.73 -16.26
C GLN A 573 1.19 -3.35 -15.82
N GLN A 574 2.13 -3.53 -16.75
CA GLN A 574 3.41 -4.17 -16.45
C GLN A 574 4.54 -3.64 -17.34
N TYR A 575 5.75 -3.56 -16.79
CA TYR A 575 6.99 -3.45 -17.56
C TYR A 575 7.78 -4.76 -17.52
N VAL A 576 8.26 -5.23 -18.67
CA VAL A 576 9.02 -6.50 -18.74
C VAL A 576 10.32 -6.29 -19.52
N ALA A 577 11.41 -6.82 -18.98
CA ALA A 577 12.71 -6.84 -19.65
C ALA A 577 12.91 -8.18 -20.36
N GLY A 578 13.24 -8.17 -21.65
CA GLY A 578 13.56 -9.39 -22.41
C GLY A 578 14.16 -9.08 -23.80
N ASP A 579 14.91 -10.01 -24.37
CA ASP A 579 15.45 -9.92 -25.74
C ASP A 579 14.37 -10.34 -26.76
N PHE A 580 13.35 -9.48 -26.91
CA PHE A 580 12.19 -9.77 -27.75
C PHE A 580 12.51 -9.66 -29.23
N ASP A 581 13.46 -8.79 -29.62
CA ASP A 581 13.90 -8.60 -31.00
C ASP A 581 15.01 -9.58 -31.46
N GLY A 582 15.69 -10.24 -30.51
CA GLY A 582 16.77 -11.21 -30.74
C GLY A 582 18.09 -10.55 -31.11
N SER A 583 18.29 -9.29 -30.72
CA SER A 583 19.51 -8.54 -30.96
C SER A 583 20.64 -8.88 -30.00
N GLY A 584 20.36 -9.65 -28.94
CA GLY A 584 21.28 -9.93 -27.84
C GLY A 584 21.34 -8.80 -26.82
N ARG A 585 20.50 -7.76 -26.95
CA ARG A 585 20.28 -6.72 -25.94
C ARG A 585 18.90 -6.87 -25.36
N VAL A 586 18.74 -6.48 -24.11
CA VAL A 586 17.45 -6.52 -23.44
C VAL A 586 16.60 -5.33 -23.89
N ASP A 587 15.38 -5.60 -24.34
CA ASP A 587 14.35 -4.63 -24.68
C ASP A 587 13.41 -4.39 -23.49
N VAL A 588 12.54 -3.37 -23.61
CA VAL A 588 11.47 -3.12 -22.64
C VAL A 588 10.11 -3.30 -23.30
N LEU A 589 9.32 -4.24 -22.79
CA LEU A 589 7.89 -4.35 -23.05
C LEU A 589 7.12 -3.45 -22.06
N ILE A 590 6.17 -2.69 -22.59
CA ILE A 590 5.14 -1.95 -21.87
C ILE A 590 3.81 -2.65 -22.17
N ALA A 591 3.28 -3.39 -21.20
CA ALA A 591 1.91 -3.91 -21.26
C ALA A 591 0.97 -2.81 -20.78
N GLN A 592 0.19 -2.25 -21.71
CA GLN A 592 -0.70 -1.13 -21.45
C GLN A 592 -2.14 -1.62 -21.31
N LYS A 593 -2.85 -1.10 -20.30
CA LYS A 593 -4.26 -1.41 -20.06
C LYS A 593 -5.14 -0.85 -21.17
N ARG A 594 -6.21 -1.57 -21.48
CA ARG A 594 -7.26 -1.14 -22.40
C ARG A 594 -8.58 -0.95 -21.64
N PRO A 595 -9.51 -0.14 -22.15
CA PRO A 595 -10.82 0.04 -21.53
C PRO A 595 -11.65 -1.24 -21.40
N ASP A 596 -11.37 -2.24 -22.25
CA ASP A 596 -12.01 -3.56 -22.27
C ASP A 596 -11.38 -4.56 -21.27
N ARG A 597 -10.54 -4.09 -20.34
CA ARG A 597 -9.81 -4.91 -19.34
C ARG A 597 -8.81 -5.90 -19.96
N THR A 598 -8.35 -5.62 -21.18
CA THR A 598 -7.29 -6.39 -21.85
C THR A 598 -6.02 -5.57 -22.05
N LEU A 599 -5.02 -6.11 -22.76
CA LEU A 599 -3.69 -5.50 -22.88
C LEU A 599 -3.31 -5.14 -24.33
N ASP A 600 -2.63 -4.01 -24.51
CA ASP A 600 -1.78 -3.73 -25.67
C ASP A 600 -0.31 -3.94 -25.28
N LEU A 601 0.44 -4.69 -26.10
CA LEU A 601 1.84 -5.02 -25.85
C LEU A 601 2.74 -4.17 -26.75
N TRP A 602 3.41 -3.17 -26.16
CA TRP A 602 4.30 -2.25 -26.85
C TRP A 602 5.76 -2.53 -26.50
N VAL A 603 6.64 -2.67 -27.50
CA VAL A 603 8.07 -2.91 -27.26
C VAL A 603 8.89 -1.68 -27.62
N ALA A 604 9.69 -1.21 -26.66
CA ALA A 604 10.78 -0.27 -26.83
C ALA A 604 12.10 -1.04 -26.96
N ALA A 605 12.59 -1.18 -28.19
CA ALA A 605 13.81 -1.93 -28.46
C ALA A 605 15.06 -1.19 -27.99
N SER A 606 16.09 -1.92 -27.56
CA SER A 606 17.36 -1.33 -27.12
C SER A 606 18.31 -1.04 -28.28
N HIS A 607 18.84 0.19 -28.28
CA HIS A 607 19.90 0.66 -29.16
C HIS A 607 21.10 1.17 -28.34
N GLY A 608 21.68 0.25 -27.55
CA GLY A 608 22.81 0.52 -26.67
C GLY A 608 22.38 1.39 -25.49
N LEU A 609 22.89 2.62 -25.44
CA LEU A 609 22.56 3.56 -24.35
C LEU A 609 21.22 4.26 -24.50
N ASN A 610 20.46 3.98 -25.57
CA ASN A 610 19.18 4.62 -25.83
C ASN A 610 18.12 3.59 -26.20
N GLY A 611 16.88 3.86 -25.82
CA GLY A 611 15.71 3.12 -26.26
C GLY A 611 15.11 3.73 -27.52
N VAL A 612 14.49 2.89 -28.34
CA VAL A 612 13.68 3.34 -29.48
C VAL A 612 12.25 3.56 -29.02
N ALA A 613 11.53 4.49 -29.67
CA ALA A 613 10.13 4.75 -29.38
C ALA A 613 9.29 3.46 -29.40
N PRO A 614 8.37 3.26 -28.43
CA PRO A 614 7.60 2.02 -28.32
C PRO A 614 6.78 1.73 -29.59
N ARG A 615 6.76 0.47 -30.02
CA ARG A 615 5.95 -0.01 -31.15
C ARG A 615 4.96 -1.05 -30.68
N LEU A 616 3.71 -0.95 -31.13
CA LEU A 616 2.70 -1.97 -30.84
C LEU A 616 3.08 -3.28 -31.54
N TRP A 617 3.34 -4.31 -30.76
CA TRP A 617 3.68 -5.64 -31.24
C TRP A 617 2.46 -6.57 -31.24
N LEU A 618 1.52 -6.38 -30.30
CA LEU A 618 0.27 -7.13 -30.25
C LEU A 618 -0.83 -6.36 -29.51
N ALA A 619 -2.00 -6.23 -30.14
CA ALA A 619 -3.24 -5.92 -29.43
C ALA A 619 -3.80 -7.23 -28.86
N ALA A 620 -3.51 -7.49 -27.58
CA ALA A 620 -3.67 -8.78 -26.94
C ALA A 620 -5.03 -8.91 -26.24
N SER A 621 -6.11 -8.97 -27.01
CA SER A 621 -7.48 -9.12 -26.47
C SER A 621 -7.71 -10.45 -25.72
N GLY A 622 -6.80 -11.42 -25.82
CA GLY A 622 -6.81 -12.66 -25.05
C GLY A 622 -6.11 -12.58 -23.70
N LEU A 623 -5.41 -11.48 -23.40
CA LEU A 623 -4.71 -11.27 -22.14
C LEU A 623 -5.46 -10.22 -21.32
N GLN A 624 -5.92 -10.62 -20.15
CA GLN A 624 -6.59 -9.76 -19.19
C GLN A 624 -5.58 -8.81 -18.53
N ASP A 625 -6.03 -7.65 -18.06
CA ASP A 625 -5.19 -6.65 -17.41
C ASP A 625 -4.73 -7.02 -15.98
N ASN A 626 -5.07 -8.21 -15.51
CA ASN A 626 -4.51 -8.83 -14.31
C ASN A 626 -3.54 -9.98 -14.64
N SER A 627 -3.12 -10.12 -15.91
CA SER A 627 -2.17 -11.14 -16.33
C SER A 627 -0.76 -10.78 -15.88
N ARG A 628 -0.02 -11.77 -15.36
CA ARG A 628 1.41 -11.64 -15.08
C ARG A 628 2.23 -12.14 -16.26
N LEU A 629 2.99 -11.26 -16.89
CA LEU A 629 3.82 -11.54 -18.05
C LEU A 629 5.27 -11.80 -17.64
N MET A 630 5.87 -12.87 -18.14
CA MET A 630 7.29 -13.20 -17.91
C MET A 630 7.98 -13.47 -19.25
N PRO A 631 9.21 -12.98 -19.46
CA PRO A 631 9.98 -13.29 -20.65
C PRO A 631 10.38 -14.77 -20.62
N VAL A 632 10.36 -15.43 -21.78
CA VAL A 632 10.76 -16.84 -21.87
C VAL A 632 11.25 -17.21 -23.27
N CYS A 633 12.30 -18.04 -23.35
CA CYS A 633 12.70 -18.65 -24.61
C CYS A 633 11.77 -19.81 -24.97
N ILE A 634 11.00 -19.66 -26.05
CA ILE A 634 10.09 -20.71 -26.55
C ILE A 634 10.78 -21.47 -27.69
N GLY A 635 10.96 -22.78 -27.53
CA GLY A 635 11.40 -23.67 -28.62
C GLY A 635 12.78 -23.36 -29.21
N HIS A 636 13.79 -23.13 -28.36
CA HIS A 636 15.16 -22.75 -28.78
C HIS A 636 15.24 -21.53 -29.69
N SER A 637 14.21 -20.68 -29.70
CA SER A 637 14.20 -19.40 -30.40
C SER A 637 15.35 -18.49 -29.93
N LYS A 638 15.88 -17.67 -30.84
CA LYS A 638 16.83 -16.60 -30.50
C LYS A 638 16.14 -15.40 -29.86
N GLN A 639 14.84 -15.24 -30.11
CA GLN A 639 14.00 -14.21 -29.53
C GLN A 639 13.22 -14.78 -28.35
N GLU A 640 13.10 -13.99 -27.30
CA GLU A 640 12.22 -14.30 -26.18
C GLU A 640 10.76 -14.03 -26.56
N GLY A 641 9.89 -14.96 -26.17
CA GLY A 641 8.45 -14.75 -26.13
C GLY A 641 8.00 -14.35 -24.72
N LEU A 642 6.73 -14.60 -24.43
CA LEU A 642 6.11 -14.36 -23.14
C LEU A 642 5.38 -15.60 -22.65
N LEU A 643 5.44 -15.81 -21.34
CA LEU A 643 4.46 -16.61 -20.61
C LEU A 643 3.55 -15.66 -19.85
N ALA A 644 2.25 -15.70 -20.13
CA ALA A 644 1.24 -15.02 -19.35
C ALA A 644 0.63 -15.99 -18.34
N VAL A 645 0.60 -15.60 -17.07
CA VAL A 645 -0.07 -16.30 -15.97
C VAL A 645 -1.37 -15.58 -15.67
N GLN A 646 -2.47 -16.32 -15.73
CA GLN A 646 -3.82 -15.77 -15.67
C GLN A 646 -4.69 -16.60 -14.70
N SER A 647 -5.77 -16.00 -14.23
CA SER A 647 -6.85 -16.71 -13.55
C SER A 647 -8.06 -16.76 -14.49
N VAL A 648 -8.48 -17.97 -14.88
CA VAL A 648 -9.69 -18.20 -15.69
C VAL A 648 -10.54 -19.22 -14.97
N ASP A 649 -11.80 -18.88 -14.69
CA ASP A 649 -12.74 -19.73 -13.95
C ASP A 649 -12.20 -20.26 -12.60
N SER A 650 -11.46 -19.41 -11.88
CA SER A 650 -10.77 -19.75 -10.62
C SER A 650 -9.64 -20.79 -10.73
N ALA A 651 -9.16 -21.07 -11.95
CA ALA A 651 -8.05 -21.97 -12.21
C ALA A 651 -6.83 -21.24 -12.78
N LEU A 652 -5.65 -21.76 -12.48
CA LEU A 652 -4.40 -21.22 -13.02
C LEU A 652 -4.34 -21.50 -14.52
N THR A 653 -4.12 -20.46 -15.31
CA THR A 653 -4.00 -20.56 -16.77
C THR A 653 -2.65 -20.02 -17.21
N LEU A 654 -1.95 -20.80 -18.03
CA LEU A 654 -0.68 -20.41 -18.65
C LEU A 654 -0.88 -20.23 -20.16
N SER A 655 -0.52 -19.05 -20.67
CA SER A 655 -0.66 -18.68 -22.09
C SER A 655 0.71 -18.29 -22.67
N GLN A 656 1.18 -19.03 -23.66
CA GLN A 656 2.43 -18.73 -24.35
C GLN A 656 2.21 -17.83 -25.56
N VAL A 657 3.06 -16.80 -25.67
CA VAL A 657 3.07 -15.86 -26.77
C VAL A 657 4.45 -15.84 -27.39
N SER A 658 4.60 -16.34 -28.62
CA SER A 658 5.91 -16.37 -29.30
C SER A 658 6.26 -15.02 -29.92
N SER A 659 7.55 -14.66 -29.95
CA SER A 659 8.06 -13.54 -30.73
C SER A 659 8.74 -14.04 -32.02
N ASN A 660 8.63 -13.26 -33.09
CA ASN A 660 9.42 -13.45 -34.31
C ASN A 660 10.49 -12.36 -34.52
N GLY A 661 10.74 -11.54 -33.49
CA GLY A 661 11.71 -10.45 -33.50
C GLY A 661 11.17 -9.11 -34.00
N ARG A 662 9.89 -9.06 -34.39
CA ARG A 662 9.23 -7.82 -34.86
C ARG A 662 7.82 -7.61 -34.32
N ARG A 663 7.19 -8.67 -33.84
CA ARG A 663 5.85 -8.71 -33.26
C ARG A 663 5.70 -9.98 -32.43
N PHE A 664 4.70 -9.98 -31.55
CA PHE A 664 4.22 -11.21 -30.93
C PHE A 664 3.17 -11.89 -31.80
N GLU A 665 3.16 -13.23 -31.80
CA GLU A 665 2.18 -14.02 -32.54
C GLU A 665 0.79 -13.90 -31.90
N LYS A 666 -0.24 -13.75 -32.73
CA LYS A 666 -1.63 -13.61 -32.25
C LYS A 666 -2.18 -14.89 -31.66
N HIS A 667 -1.74 -16.03 -32.15
CA HIS A 667 -2.18 -17.33 -31.67
C HIS A 667 -1.37 -17.73 -30.44
N MET A 668 -2.05 -17.88 -29.31
CA MET A 668 -1.44 -18.25 -28.04
C MET A 668 -1.68 -19.74 -27.77
N ARG A 669 -0.66 -20.44 -27.25
CA ARG A 669 -0.85 -21.78 -26.71
C ARG A 669 -1.28 -21.65 -25.26
N ILE A 670 -2.48 -22.12 -24.95
CA ILE A 670 -3.10 -21.93 -23.63
C ILE A 670 -3.28 -23.29 -22.95
N ARG A 671 -2.97 -23.36 -21.65
CA ARG A 671 -3.22 -24.53 -20.80
C ARG A 671 -3.82 -24.10 -19.45
N VAL A 672 -4.90 -24.78 -19.05
CA VAL A 672 -5.55 -24.59 -17.75
C VAL A 672 -5.11 -25.71 -16.80
N TYR A 673 -4.82 -25.33 -15.56
CA TYR A 673 -4.41 -26.19 -14.45
C TYR A 673 -5.40 -26.03 -13.28
N PRO A 674 -6.53 -26.78 -13.28
CA PRO A 674 -7.57 -26.66 -12.26
C PRO A 674 -7.13 -27.10 -10.86
N GLU A 675 -6.02 -27.83 -10.74
CA GLU A 675 -5.45 -28.25 -9.46
C GLU A 675 -4.81 -27.10 -8.67
N PHE A 676 -4.54 -25.96 -9.29
CA PHE A 676 -3.88 -24.83 -8.64
C PHE A 676 -4.86 -23.66 -8.45
N ALA A 677 -5.05 -23.26 -7.19
CA ALA A 677 -5.70 -21.99 -6.85
C ALA A 677 -4.80 -20.80 -7.25
N PRO A 678 -5.20 -19.93 -8.20
CA PRO A 678 -4.35 -18.82 -8.67
C PRO A 678 -3.91 -17.87 -7.56
N SER A 679 -4.80 -17.65 -6.57
CA SER A 679 -4.59 -16.80 -5.41
C SER A 679 -3.43 -17.24 -4.50
N LEU A 680 -3.05 -18.51 -4.57
CA LEU A 680 -2.01 -19.13 -3.75
C LEU A 680 -0.90 -19.75 -4.62
N ALA A 681 -0.81 -19.39 -5.90
CA ALA A 681 0.22 -19.87 -6.81
C ALA A 681 1.32 -18.82 -7.04
N LYS A 682 2.55 -19.09 -6.60
CA LYS A 682 3.73 -18.31 -7.03
C LYS A 682 4.32 -19.02 -8.25
N VAL A 683 4.19 -18.40 -9.42
CA VAL A 683 4.71 -18.94 -10.69
C VAL A 683 6.01 -18.22 -11.07
N VAL A 684 7.04 -18.97 -11.44
CA VAL A 684 8.31 -18.43 -11.94
C VAL A 684 8.79 -19.21 -13.16
N VAL A 685 9.54 -18.55 -14.04
CA VAL A 685 10.13 -19.14 -15.24
C VAL A 685 11.63 -18.93 -15.20
N GLU A 686 12.39 -19.89 -15.74
CA GLU A 686 13.85 -19.76 -15.81
C GLU A 686 14.24 -18.63 -16.74
N ASP A 687 14.95 -17.64 -16.18
CA ASP A 687 15.43 -16.48 -16.92
C ASP A 687 16.39 -16.88 -18.05
N ARG A 688 16.06 -16.46 -19.29
CA ARG A 688 16.88 -16.60 -20.51
C ARG A 688 17.39 -18.02 -20.81
N ALA A 689 16.63 -19.06 -20.44
CA ALA A 689 17.04 -20.45 -20.68
C ALA A 689 16.37 -21.07 -21.93
N PRO A 690 17.14 -21.69 -22.85
CA PRO A 690 16.60 -22.26 -24.09
C PRO A 690 15.68 -23.48 -23.89
N ALA A 691 15.65 -24.05 -22.70
CA ALA A 691 14.74 -25.12 -22.27
C ALA A 691 14.14 -24.76 -20.89
N ALA A 692 13.53 -23.57 -20.80
CA ALA A 692 13.08 -23.01 -19.55
C ALA A 692 12.01 -23.86 -18.87
N ASP A 693 12.16 -24.05 -17.56
CA ASP A 693 11.15 -24.63 -16.71
C ASP A 693 10.20 -23.56 -16.18
N VAL A 694 8.94 -23.94 -15.97
CA VAL A 694 7.99 -23.19 -15.15
C VAL A 694 7.87 -23.90 -13.81
N LEU A 695 8.11 -23.18 -12.72
CA LEU A 695 7.81 -23.68 -11.37
C LEU A 695 6.56 -23.01 -10.82
N ILE A 696 5.74 -23.81 -10.16
CA ILE A 696 4.52 -23.38 -9.47
C ILE A 696 4.67 -23.78 -7.99
N LEU A 697 4.65 -22.80 -7.11
CA LEU A 697 4.75 -22.98 -5.66
C LEU A 697 3.39 -22.72 -5.00
N GLN A 698 2.95 -23.62 -4.12
CA GLN A 698 1.72 -23.48 -3.33
C GLN A 698 1.90 -24.06 -1.91
N PRO A 699 1.15 -23.58 -0.90
CA PRO A 699 1.11 -24.22 0.42
C PRO A 699 0.73 -25.71 0.31
N SER A 700 1.44 -26.60 1.02
CA SER A 700 1.30 -28.07 0.94
C SER A 700 0.01 -28.64 1.53
N GLY A 701 -0.70 -27.89 2.38
CA GLY A 701 -1.85 -28.38 3.14
C GLY A 701 -1.42 -29.30 4.31
N GLY A 702 -1.91 -29.04 5.53
CA GLY A 702 -1.63 -29.85 6.72
C GLY A 702 -0.32 -29.55 7.46
N ASP A 703 0.64 -28.82 6.85
CA ASP A 703 1.79 -28.23 7.52
C ASP A 703 2.14 -26.84 6.92
N ALA A 704 3.23 -26.23 7.38
CA ALA A 704 3.69 -24.91 6.90
C ALA A 704 4.63 -24.98 5.67
N SER A 705 4.80 -26.16 5.05
CA SER A 705 5.68 -26.32 3.89
C SER A 705 5.05 -25.82 2.59
N THR A 706 5.89 -25.62 1.57
CA THR A 706 5.45 -25.20 0.23
C THR A 706 5.75 -26.30 -0.77
N SER A 707 4.72 -26.82 -1.44
CA SER A 707 4.89 -27.77 -2.55
C SER A 707 5.41 -27.06 -3.80
N VAL A 708 6.35 -27.69 -4.51
CA VAL A 708 6.94 -27.19 -5.75
C VAL A 708 6.59 -28.12 -6.90
N TRP A 709 5.98 -27.56 -7.93
CA TRP A 709 5.60 -28.27 -9.15
C TRP A 709 6.37 -27.73 -10.34
N ARG A 710 6.74 -28.61 -11.26
CA ARG A 710 7.42 -28.28 -12.51
C ARG A 710 6.49 -28.54 -13.70
N VAL A 711 6.50 -27.61 -14.65
CA VAL A 711 5.86 -27.72 -15.97
C VAL A 711 6.91 -27.36 -17.02
N ASP A 712 7.04 -28.17 -18.07
CA ASP A 712 7.90 -27.83 -19.21
C ASP A 712 7.25 -26.67 -19.98
N VAL A 713 7.95 -25.55 -20.15
CA VAL A 713 7.35 -24.41 -20.82
C VAL A 713 7.03 -24.75 -22.28
N GLY A 714 7.92 -25.43 -23.00
CA GLY A 714 7.73 -25.77 -24.42
C GLY A 714 6.54 -26.69 -24.67
N LEU A 715 6.14 -27.51 -23.69
CA LEU A 715 5.04 -28.46 -23.81
C LEU A 715 3.75 -28.03 -23.08
N LEU A 716 3.83 -27.18 -22.07
CA LEU A 716 2.73 -26.93 -21.12
C LEU A 716 2.05 -28.25 -20.74
N ASP A 717 2.86 -29.20 -20.31
CA ASP A 717 2.46 -30.56 -19.98
C ASP A 717 1.81 -30.66 -18.60
N LYS A 718 1.61 -31.88 -18.11
CA LYS A 718 1.02 -32.12 -16.78
C LYS A 718 2.05 -31.72 -15.71
N PRO A 719 1.66 -30.98 -14.66
CA PRO A 719 2.61 -30.58 -13.64
C PRO A 719 3.11 -31.81 -12.87
N ALA A 720 4.42 -31.85 -12.63
CA ALA A 720 5.08 -32.87 -11.82
C ALA A 720 5.48 -32.26 -10.46
N ASN A 721 5.08 -32.89 -9.36
CA ASN A 721 5.57 -32.49 -8.04
C ASN A 721 7.04 -32.91 -7.91
N ILE A 722 7.92 -31.94 -7.65
CA ILE A 722 9.37 -32.17 -7.59
C ILE A 722 9.92 -32.10 -6.16
N GLY A 723 9.09 -31.75 -5.16
CA GLY A 723 9.48 -31.66 -3.76
C GLY A 723 8.73 -30.59 -2.99
N SER A 724 9.18 -30.34 -1.75
CA SER A 724 8.65 -29.28 -0.89
C SER A 724 9.77 -28.47 -0.24
N ILE A 725 9.47 -27.22 0.09
CA ILE A 725 10.32 -26.28 0.82
C ILE A 725 9.84 -26.26 2.27
N SER A 726 10.75 -26.51 3.22
CA SER A 726 10.46 -26.49 4.66
C SER A 726 11.29 -25.46 5.43
N GLU A 727 12.30 -24.88 4.80
CA GLU A 727 13.24 -23.93 5.40
C GLU A 727 12.66 -22.53 5.61
N ALA A 728 11.58 -22.20 4.90
CA ALA A 728 10.85 -20.94 5.04
C ALA A 728 9.37 -21.13 4.68
N PRO A 729 8.44 -20.46 5.37
CA PRO A 729 7.01 -20.56 5.10
C PRO A 729 6.65 -19.89 3.78
N TYR A 730 5.53 -20.31 3.18
CA TYR A 730 5.05 -19.79 1.90
C TYR A 730 4.95 -18.25 1.86
N ALA A 731 4.44 -17.63 2.93
CA ALA A 731 4.27 -16.19 3.05
C ALA A 731 5.59 -15.38 3.08
N ASP A 732 6.69 -16.00 3.50
CA ASP A 732 7.98 -15.30 3.64
C ASP A 732 8.93 -15.50 2.46
N VAL A 733 8.52 -16.26 1.43
CA VAL A 733 9.37 -16.56 0.28
C VAL A 733 8.90 -15.86 -0.98
N VAL A 734 9.82 -15.20 -1.69
CA VAL A 734 9.58 -14.71 -3.04
C VAL A 734 10.52 -15.44 -4.00
N PRO A 735 9.98 -16.30 -4.90
CA PRO A 735 10.79 -17.15 -5.75
C PRO A 735 11.30 -16.41 -6.99
N ALA A 736 12.46 -16.83 -7.47
CA ALA A 736 12.99 -16.57 -8.80
C ALA A 736 13.66 -17.85 -9.32
N LEU A 737 13.59 -18.10 -10.62
CA LEU A 737 14.27 -19.23 -11.25
C LEU A 737 15.37 -18.71 -12.16
N VAL A 738 16.61 -19.08 -11.84
CA VAL A 738 17.82 -18.51 -12.45
C VAL A 738 18.76 -19.60 -12.90
N ASN A 739 19.62 -19.28 -13.88
CA ASN A 739 20.74 -20.13 -14.19
C ASN A 739 21.94 -19.83 -13.27
N HIS A 740 22.32 -20.80 -12.43
CA HIS A 740 23.48 -20.67 -11.57
C HIS A 740 24.46 -21.82 -11.85
N LYS A 741 25.64 -21.46 -12.37
CA LYS A 741 26.71 -22.41 -12.76
C LYS A 741 26.24 -23.47 -13.77
N GLY A 742 25.39 -23.10 -14.72
CA GLY A 742 24.90 -23.97 -15.78
C GLY A 742 23.76 -24.89 -15.35
N ARG A 743 23.09 -24.60 -14.23
CA ARG A 743 21.94 -25.35 -13.72
C ARG A 743 20.78 -24.42 -13.40
N ALA A 744 19.56 -24.85 -13.73
CA ALA A 744 18.35 -24.22 -13.25
C ALA A 744 18.32 -24.28 -11.71
N THR A 745 18.15 -23.13 -11.08
CA THR A 745 18.24 -22.98 -9.62
C THR A 745 17.09 -22.12 -9.14
N LEU A 746 16.23 -22.68 -8.29
CA LEU A 746 15.21 -21.91 -7.59
C LEU A 746 15.90 -21.11 -6.48
N VAL A 747 15.81 -19.79 -6.53
CA VAL A 747 16.26 -18.89 -5.47
C VAL A 747 15.05 -18.29 -4.79
N LEU A 748 15.03 -18.36 -3.47
CA LEU A 748 14.01 -17.76 -2.62
C LEU A 748 14.64 -16.57 -1.92
N PHE A 749 14.08 -15.38 -2.18
CA PHE A 749 14.25 -14.27 -1.27
C PHE A 749 13.41 -14.53 -0.04
N THR A 750 14.01 -14.55 1.14
CA THR A 750 13.32 -14.90 2.38
C THR A 750 13.31 -13.74 3.35
N ARG A 751 12.25 -13.66 4.16
CA ARG A 751 12.22 -12.83 5.37
C ARG A 751 12.33 -13.75 6.58
N ALA A 752 13.12 -13.36 7.57
CA ALA A 752 13.15 -14.08 8.83
C ALA A 752 11.80 -13.90 9.55
N ASN A 753 11.19 -14.99 10.03
CA ASN A 753 10.03 -14.90 10.91
C ASN A 753 10.44 -14.24 12.24
N ALA A 754 10.41 -12.91 12.29
CA ALA A 754 10.85 -12.14 13.42
C ALA A 754 9.73 -11.97 14.45
N LYS A 755 10.12 -11.75 15.70
CA LYS A 755 9.17 -11.25 16.70
C LYS A 755 8.69 -9.87 16.27
N LEU A 756 7.40 -9.75 16.01
CA LEU A 756 6.77 -8.49 15.65
C LEU A 756 6.48 -7.74 16.95
N GLY A 757 6.97 -6.50 17.05
CA GLY A 757 6.56 -5.60 18.12
C GLY A 757 5.09 -5.21 17.97
N PRO A 758 4.53 -4.44 18.93
CA PRO A 758 3.13 -4.04 18.91
C PRO A 758 2.74 -3.12 17.74
N TYR A 759 3.72 -2.63 16.97
CA TYR A 759 3.59 -1.63 15.92
C TYR A 759 4.15 -2.08 14.57
N TYR A 760 4.54 -3.36 14.45
CA TYR A 760 5.15 -3.90 13.25
C TYR A 760 4.21 -4.90 12.58
N PHE A 761 3.90 -4.66 11.30
CA PHE A 761 3.11 -5.60 10.49
C PHE A 761 3.99 -6.65 9.84
N THR A 762 5.19 -6.28 9.41
CA THR A 762 6.15 -7.19 8.80
C THR A 762 7.54 -6.93 9.38
N GLY A 763 8.45 -7.90 9.29
CA GLY A 763 9.82 -7.68 9.75
C GLY A 763 10.69 -8.91 9.73
N GLY A 764 12.01 -8.69 9.72
CA GLY A 764 13.02 -9.72 9.70
C GLY A 764 14.12 -9.43 8.69
N ALA A 765 15.36 -9.71 9.07
CA ALA A 765 16.49 -9.53 8.16
C ALA A 765 16.29 -10.38 6.90
N PRO A 766 16.44 -9.80 5.70
CA PRO A 766 16.30 -10.52 4.45
C PRO A 766 17.41 -11.56 4.28
N GLY A 767 17.06 -12.67 3.65
CA GLY A 767 17.96 -13.78 3.37
C GLY A 767 17.76 -14.32 1.96
N LEU A 768 18.65 -15.23 1.57
CA LEU A 768 18.52 -15.98 0.33
C LEU A 768 18.69 -17.47 0.64
N ILE A 769 17.80 -18.28 0.09
CA ILE A 769 17.90 -19.74 0.06
C ILE A 769 17.86 -20.17 -1.41
N SER A 770 18.61 -21.20 -1.81
CA SER A 770 18.51 -21.73 -3.17
C SER A 770 18.49 -23.25 -3.23
N TYR A 771 17.86 -23.78 -4.26
CA TYR A 771 17.73 -25.19 -4.57
C TYR A 771 18.12 -25.41 -6.04
N ASP A 772 19.17 -26.18 -6.29
CA ASP A 772 19.47 -26.62 -7.66
C ASP A 772 18.39 -27.64 -8.08
N LEU A 773 17.93 -27.59 -9.32
CA LEU A 773 17.03 -28.60 -9.87
C LEU A 773 17.85 -29.77 -10.41
N ASP A 774 17.65 -30.98 -9.87
CA ASP A 774 18.37 -32.19 -10.27
C ASP A 774 17.37 -33.24 -10.81
N SER A 775 17.43 -33.55 -12.11
CA SER A 775 16.72 -34.66 -12.78
C SER A 775 15.26 -34.92 -12.33
N GLY A 776 14.46 -33.86 -12.20
CA GLY A 776 13.04 -33.96 -11.82
C GLY A 776 12.76 -33.85 -10.32
N HIS A 777 13.76 -33.51 -9.51
CA HIS A 777 13.62 -33.27 -8.07
C HIS A 777 14.19 -31.92 -7.65
N LEU A 778 13.65 -31.37 -6.58
CA LEU A 778 14.19 -30.23 -5.87
C LEU A 778 15.42 -30.70 -5.06
N GLY A 779 16.59 -30.11 -5.34
CA GLY A 779 17.82 -30.45 -4.62
C GLY A 779 17.83 -29.97 -3.16
N LEU A 780 18.97 -30.14 -2.48
CA LEU A 780 19.12 -29.69 -1.09
C LEU A 780 19.19 -28.17 -0.98
N ALA A 781 18.58 -27.63 0.08
CA ALA A 781 18.65 -26.21 0.39
C ALA A 781 20.08 -25.72 0.62
N ARG A 782 20.39 -24.56 0.04
CA ARG A 782 21.62 -23.82 0.29
C ARG A 782 21.27 -22.44 0.82
N ILE A 783 21.57 -22.21 2.10
CA ILE A 783 21.39 -20.92 2.75
C ILE A 783 22.61 -20.05 2.45
N TRP A 784 22.38 -18.83 1.98
CA TRP A 784 23.39 -17.82 1.71
C TRP A 784 23.50 -16.83 2.87
N ALA A 785 24.50 -15.95 2.84
CA ALA A 785 24.62 -14.92 3.86
C ALA A 785 23.39 -14.00 3.87
N GLY A 786 23.03 -13.53 5.07
CA GLY A 786 21.98 -12.53 5.23
C GLY A 786 22.27 -11.26 4.42
N LEU A 787 21.21 -10.64 3.94
CA LEU A 787 21.25 -9.36 3.26
C LEU A 787 21.04 -8.23 4.29
N PRO A 788 21.69 -7.06 4.11
CA PRO A 788 21.50 -5.93 5.00
C PRO A 788 20.09 -5.35 4.88
N GLY A 789 19.62 -4.75 5.97
CA GLY A 789 18.27 -4.21 6.13
C GLY A 789 17.48 -4.99 7.19
N LEU A 790 16.63 -4.29 7.93
CA LEU A 790 15.68 -4.92 8.87
C LEU A 790 14.32 -5.20 8.20
N PHE A 791 14.03 -4.44 7.14
CA PHE A 791 12.72 -4.33 6.48
C PHE A 791 12.91 -3.98 5.00
N SER A 792 13.45 -4.90 4.21
CA SER A 792 13.61 -4.64 2.78
C SER A 792 12.28 -4.87 2.06
N GLU A 793 11.56 -3.78 1.78
CA GLU A 793 10.76 -3.75 0.57
C GLU A 793 11.71 -3.69 -0.60
N SER A 794 11.85 -4.80 -1.28
CA SER A 794 12.64 -4.88 -2.49
C SER A 794 11.72 -4.97 -3.68
N LEU A 795 11.76 -3.87 -4.44
CA LEU A 795 11.41 -3.75 -5.85
C LEU A 795 9.91 -3.92 -6.16
N TRP A 796 9.32 -2.84 -6.69
CA TRP A 796 8.22 -2.97 -7.63
C TRP A 796 8.74 -3.65 -8.89
N LEU A 797 8.45 -4.94 -9.04
CA LEU A 797 9.17 -5.76 -10.02
C LEU A 797 8.59 -5.71 -11.42
N ALA A 798 7.32 -5.37 -11.61
CA ALA A 798 6.79 -5.23 -12.96
C ALA A 798 5.39 -4.65 -12.98
N GLU A 799 4.51 -5.10 -12.08
CA GLU A 799 3.05 -4.94 -12.14
C GLU A 799 2.56 -3.68 -11.41
N LEU A 800 1.53 -3.03 -11.98
CA LEU A 800 0.92 -1.79 -11.49
C LEU A 800 -0.50 -1.93 -10.99
N THR A 801 -1.15 -3.05 -11.31
CA THR A 801 -2.49 -3.42 -10.84
C THR A 801 -2.60 -4.95 -10.82
N GLN A 802 -3.35 -5.49 -9.86
CA GLN A 802 -3.93 -6.83 -9.93
C GLN A 802 -5.44 -6.72 -10.09
#